data_AF-A0A2E4X3X1-F1
#
_entry.id   AF-A0A2E4X3X1-F1
#
_cell.length_a   1.000
_cell.length_b   1.000
_cell.length_c   1.000
_cell.angle_alpha   90.00
_cell.angle_beta   90.00
_cell.angle_gamma   90.00
#
_symmetry.space_group_name_H-M   'P 1'
#
loop_
_entity.id
_entity.type
_entity.pdbx_description
1 polymer ?
#
loop_
_entity_poly.entity_id
_entity_poly.type
_entity_poly.pdbx_seq_one_letter_code
_entity_poly.pdbx_strand_id
1 'polypeptide(L)'
;MHKKQNNIIKKDLVLLGAGHSNIEVIRYFGKLKLEGLRITLISKHTHTTYSGMVPGYIEGEYQWNDINVDLVKLCYRNDIKIIIGEVTKVLGEQKKVFLKNRPPIEFDFLAVNLGIKSKTENIIGANKFALSLKPISEINKILKNILASKSKNIVIVGAGAAGVEVSLALKKRLIKTNVKKNIILIAKGNSLMKSYNQSVSKKLNKELKKNNIQIRYNSSVTKIKKNYIEINNKDKVLSSCTLLATNASAPDVLKKSDLSLSINGFIEVTRELQSKNFKYIFASGDIADIENLKLVKAGIYAVKQAKILKVNLRNFFLKKELKCYLPQKSYLSLIGTANGKAIANKSILTLRGTFFWKLKKFIDRRFINKYSVIGFKENNLDQIKSTEPIDYAMQCNGCGSKVPQNVIKNIFSKNYMIGSNDADLIYGTKDLVHTVDVITSLIDDDYLMGRIAAKHSLNDLIAANSYLVSTQMMLGVPKSSTTIQKRCVYQIKEGALSIFKEFNIKINGGHTYSVDDEKSTVGFSLIGKMKNRFTKNNKDNNKLKIYMTGKVGTALVIAALRQNKISGKYYHEVIKEMTKSNFVIYEAFKKYNITDITDISGFGLALHLKNLLIRNKRFKGANIYLDKIMILKGAIEAMKCNVLSSLSYSNKSNLNNYLEIKSNKNDILDILFDPQTAAGFLFITSNKKIIQDFRNKNLIFSEIGEISDSHNKIRVL
;
A
#
# COMPACT_ATOMS: atom_id res chain seq x y z
N MET A 1 -27.45 3.17 -26.84
CA MET A 1 -26.33 2.23 -26.57
C MET A 1 -25.01 2.85 -27.06
N HIS A 2 -24.29 3.59 -26.22
CA HIS A 2 -22.91 3.97 -26.55
C HIS A 2 -22.04 2.71 -26.41
N LYS A 3 -21.61 2.13 -27.54
CA LYS A 3 -20.50 1.17 -27.53
C LYS A 3 -19.35 1.84 -26.78
N LYS A 4 -18.96 1.33 -25.61
CA LYS A 4 -17.64 1.63 -25.03
C LYS A 4 -16.63 1.26 -26.11
N GLN A 5 -16.12 2.25 -26.83
CA GLN A 5 -14.94 2.06 -27.65
C GLN A 5 -13.86 1.66 -26.65
N ASN A 6 -13.46 0.38 -26.66
CA ASN A 6 -12.40 -0.12 -25.79
C ASN A 6 -11.18 0.77 -26.02
N ASN A 7 -10.81 1.53 -25.00
CA ASN A 7 -9.78 2.55 -25.08
C ASN A 7 -8.41 1.85 -25.16
N ILE A 8 -7.99 1.47 -26.37
CA ILE A 8 -6.76 0.70 -26.61
C ILE A 8 -5.58 1.49 -26.06
N ILE A 9 -4.89 0.93 -25.06
CA ILE A 9 -3.77 1.60 -24.40
C ILE A 9 -2.57 1.63 -25.34
N LYS A 10 -2.02 2.82 -25.58
CA LYS A 10 -0.88 3.03 -26.50
C LYS A 10 0.40 3.45 -25.77
N LYS A 11 0.29 4.16 -24.65
CA LYS A 11 1.42 4.75 -23.92
C LYS A 11 1.27 4.66 -22.40
N ASP A 12 2.40 4.58 -21.70
CA ASP A 12 2.48 4.63 -20.24
C ASP A 12 3.06 5.95 -19.73
N LEU A 13 2.31 6.63 -18.86
CA LEU A 13 2.81 7.70 -18.00
C LEU A 13 3.02 7.17 -16.57
N VAL A 14 4.26 7.22 -16.10
CA VAL A 14 4.62 6.87 -14.72
C VAL A 14 4.76 8.15 -13.89
N LEU A 15 4.01 8.24 -12.79
CA LEU A 15 4.14 9.28 -11.77
C LEU A 15 5.01 8.75 -10.64
N LEU A 16 6.22 9.28 -10.52
CA LEU A 16 7.20 8.82 -9.53
C LEU A 16 7.14 9.70 -8.28
N GLY A 17 6.51 9.18 -7.23
CA GLY A 17 6.26 9.89 -5.98
C GLY A 17 4.95 10.67 -5.99
N ALA A 18 4.35 10.79 -4.80
CA ALA A 18 3.04 11.41 -4.59
C ALA A 18 3.15 12.81 -3.97
N GLY A 19 4.12 13.62 -4.42
CA GLY A 19 4.17 15.02 -4.04
C GLY A 19 3.00 15.84 -4.60
N HIS A 20 2.89 17.09 -4.15
CA HIS A 20 1.76 17.99 -4.44
C HIS A 20 1.39 18.09 -5.92
N SER A 21 2.38 18.05 -6.82
CA SER A 21 2.14 18.18 -8.26
C SER A 21 1.57 16.89 -8.85
N ASN A 22 2.10 15.72 -8.46
CA ASN A 22 1.62 14.43 -8.98
C ASN A 22 0.23 14.08 -8.48
N ILE A 23 -0.17 14.43 -7.24
CA ILE A 23 -1.56 14.20 -6.79
C ILE A 23 -2.58 15.06 -7.54
N GLU A 24 -2.18 16.24 -8.02
CA GLU A 24 -3.03 17.06 -8.89
C GLU A 24 -3.09 16.51 -10.31
N VAL A 25 -2.00 15.91 -10.82
CA VAL A 25 -1.97 15.18 -12.08
C VAL A 25 -2.98 14.03 -12.03
N ILE A 26 -2.97 13.22 -10.96
CA ILE A 26 -3.93 12.11 -10.77
C ILE A 26 -5.38 12.62 -10.84
N ARG A 27 -5.69 13.67 -10.06
CA ARG A 27 -7.04 14.27 -10.05
C ARG A 27 -7.44 14.88 -11.38
N TYR A 28 -6.49 15.44 -12.14
CA TYR A 28 -6.77 16.07 -13.43
C TYR A 28 -7.05 15.03 -14.52
N PHE A 29 -6.17 14.04 -14.65
CA PHE A 29 -6.33 13.00 -15.67
C PHE A 29 -7.46 12.04 -15.35
N GLY A 30 -7.78 11.78 -14.07
CA GLY A 30 -8.95 10.97 -13.71
C GLY A 30 -10.29 11.60 -14.13
N LYS A 31 -10.35 12.94 -14.23
CA LYS A 31 -11.53 13.64 -14.77
C LYS A 31 -11.54 13.72 -16.29
N LEU A 32 -10.37 13.92 -16.89
CA LEU A 32 -10.25 14.12 -18.33
C LEU A 32 -10.33 12.81 -19.11
N LYS A 33 -9.78 11.72 -18.55
CA LYS A 33 -9.60 10.40 -19.18
C LYS A 33 -9.06 10.49 -20.62
N LEU A 34 -7.74 10.65 -20.74
CA LEU A 34 -7.10 10.67 -22.07
C LEU A 34 -7.10 9.29 -22.72
N GLU A 35 -7.61 9.22 -23.95
CA GLU A 35 -7.58 7.99 -24.74
C GLU A 35 -6.15 7.56 -25.07
N GLY A 36 -5.90 6.25 -24.97
CA GLY A 36 -4.62 5.62 -25.24
C GLY A 36 -3.51 5.86 -24.20
N LEU A 37 -3.77 6.59 -23.11
CA LEU A 37 -2.79 6.85 -22.05
C LEU A 37 -3.13 6.11 -20.77
N ARG A 38 -2.30 5.13 -20.39
CA ARG A 38 -2.35 4.50 -19.07
C ARG A 38 -1.45 5.26 -18.10
N ILE A 39 -1.94 5.52 -16.90
CA ILE A 39 -1.22 6.27 -15.87
C ILE A 39 -1.00 5.38 -14.65
N THR A 40 0.24 5.36 -14.14
CA THR A 40 0.62 4.59 -12.95
C THR A 40 1.33 5.47 -11.93
N LEU A 41 0.81 5.55 -10.71
CA LEU A 41 1.51 6.14 -9.56
C LEU A 41 2.42 5.10 -8.91
N ILE A 42 3.70 5.43 -8.76
CA ILE A 42 4.65 4.68 -7.92
C ILE A 42 4.91 5.50 -6.65
N SER A 43 4.63 4.92 -5.48
CA SER A 43 4.85 5.56 -4.18
C SER A 43 5.39 4.56 -3.15
N LYS A 44 6.24 5.01 -2.23
CA LYS A 44 6.73 4.17 -1.12
C LYS A 44 5.63 3.85 -0.10
N HIS A 45 4.64 4.73 0.03
CA HIS A 45 3.59 4.66 1.04
C HIS A 45 2.20 4.74 0.38
N THR A 46 1.19 4.24 1.09
CA THR A 46 -0.23 4.31 0.69
C THR A 46 -0.87 5.68 0.95
N HIS A 47 -0.09 6.64 1.45
CA HIS A 47 -0.54 7.99 1.75
C HIS A 47 0.56 9.01 1.39
N THR A 48 0.17 10.27 1.25
CA THR A 48 1.11 11.40 1.19
C THR A 48 0.75 12.44 2.23
N THR A 49 1.75 12.93 2.95
CA THR A 49 1.57 13.88 4.04
C THR A 49 1.63 15.31 3.53
N TYR A 50 0.63 16.11 3.90
CA TYR A 50 0.58 17.51 3.55
C TYR A 50 1.36 18.35 4.55
N SER A 51 2.46 18.95 4.09
CA SER A 51 3.40 19.69 4.94
C SER A 51 2.76 20.84 5.72
N GLY A 52 1.73 21.48 5.16
CA GLY A 52 1.06 22.62 5.79
C GLY A 52 0.38 22.28 7.12
N MET A 53 -0.08 21.04 7.30
CA MET A 53 -0.77 20.59 8.52
C MET A 53 0.13 19.87 9.51
N VAL A 54 1.38 19.58 9.16
CA VAL A 54 2.35 18.90 10.04
C VAL A 54 2.48 19.59 11.41
N PRO A 55 2.64 20.93 11.50
CA PRO A 55 2.68 21.61 12.80
C PRO A 55 1.44 21.36 13.65
N GLY A 56 0.23 21.46 13.09
CA GLY A 56 -1.01 21.20 13.82
C GLY A 56 -1.13 19.75 14.30
N TYR A 57 -0.62 18.78 13.54
CA TYR A 57 -0.53 17.39 13.98
C TYR A 57 0.45 17.21 15.15
N ILE A 58 1.61 17.87 15.07
CA ILE A 58 2.58 17.89 16.18
C ILE A 58 1.92 18.48 17.42
N GLU A 59 1.21 19.60 17.33
CA GLU A 59 0.44 20.21 18.43
C GLU A 59 -0.64 19.29 19.02
N GLY A 60 -1.16 18.35 18.23
CA GLY A 60 -2.31 17.50 18.60
C GLY A 60 -3.66 18.13 18.32
N GLU A 61 -3.72 18.97 17.30
CA GLU A 61 -4.94 19.53 16.71
C GLU A 61 -5.54 18.62 15.62
N TYR A 62 -4.69 17.78 15.01
CA TYR A 62 -5.05 16.88 13.93
C TYR A 62 -4.69 15.44 14.28
N GLN A 63 -5.48 14.50 13.76
CA GLN A 63 -5.15 13.08 13.72
C GLN A 63 -4.25 12.78 12.51
N TRP A 64 -3.67 11.58 12.51
CA TRP A 64 -2.81 11.14 11.40
C TRP A 64 -3.54 11.17 10.06
N ASN A 65 -4.81 10.76 10.04
CA ASN A 65 -5.59 10.73 8.80
C ASN A 65 -5.93 12.13 8.27
N ASP A 66 -6.05 13.15 9.15
CA ASP A 66 -6.42 14.51 8.75
C ASP A 66 -5.36 15.22 7.92
N ILE A 67 -4.08 14.84 8.11
CA ILE A 67 -2.94 15.48 7.44
C ILE A 67 -2.46 14.71 6.21
N ASN A 68 -3.12 13.60 5.88
CA ASN A 68 -2.70 12.68 4.83
C ASN A 68 -3.78 12.57 3.75
N VAL A 69 -3.33 12.51 2.50
CA VAL A 69 -4.17 12.08 1.38
C VAL A 69 -3.97 10.58 1.18
N ASP A 70 -5.07 9.82 1.20
CA ASP A 70 -5.08 8.38 0.93
C ASP A 70 -4.86 8.13 -0.56
N LEU A 71 -3.68 7.61 -0.92
CA LEU A 71 -3.28 7.46 -2.32
C LEU A 71 -4.01 6.30 -3.01
N VAL A 72 -4.34 5.24 -2.27
CA VAL A 72 -5.09 4.11 -2.83
C VAL A 72 -6.48 4.60 -3.23
N LYS A 73 -7.16 5.32 -2.32
CA LYS A 73 -8.46 5.91 -2.64
C LYS A 73 -8.37 6.93 -3.79
N LEU A 74 -7.34 7.78 -3.75
CA LEU A 74 -7.13 8.80 -4.78
C LEU A 74 -6.92 8.17 -6.16
N CYS A 75 -6.21 7.07 -6.26
CA CYS A 75 -5.93 6.39 -7.53
C CYS A 75 -7.15 5.61 -8.03
N TYR A 76 -7.76 4.76 -7.20
CA TYR A 76 -8.91 3.95 -7.61
C TYR A 76 -10.10 4.79 -8.06
N ARG A 77 -10.43 5.89 -7.37
CA ARG A 77 -11.52 6.78 -7.79
C ARG A 77 -11.25 7.52 -9.11
N ASN A 78 -9.99 7.62 -9.52
CA ASN A 78 -9.57 8.33 -10.73
C ASN A 78 -9.15 7.35 -11.83
N ASP A 79 -9.36 6.04 -11.66
CA ASP A 79 -9.02 5.02 -12.65
C ASP A 79 -7.53 5.04 -13.03
N ILE A 80 -6.68 5.25 -12.01
CA ILE A 80 -5.23 5.34 -12.14
C ILE A 80 -4.61 4.16 -11.38
N LYS A 81 -3.64 3.50 -12.03
CA LYS A 81 -2.93 2.37 -11.42
C LYS A 81 -2.07 2.84 -10.26
N ILE A 82 -1.98 2.06 -9.18
CA ILE A 82 -1.06 2.33 -8.07
C ILE A 82 -0.11 1.15 -7.82
N ILE A 83 1.19 1.46 -7.72
CA ILE A 83 2.25 0.55 -7.31
C ILE A 83 2.87 1.08 -6.02
N ILE A 84 2.83 0.26 -4.96
CA ILE A 84 3.49 0.59 -3.71
C ILE A 84 4.88 -0.05 -3.67
N GLY A 85 5.92 0.76 -3.83
CA GLY A 85 7.30 0.30 -3.96
C GLY A 85 8.33 1.39 -3.68
N GLU A 86 9.49 0.96 -3.18
CA GLU A 86 10.64 1.85 -2.95
C GLU A 86 11.50 1.94 -4.21
N VAL A 87 11.69 3.16 -4.71
CA VAL A 87 12.50 3.45 -5.89
C VAL A 87 13.97 3.46 -5.51
N THR A 88 14.79 2.73 -6.28
CA THR A 88 16.23 2.57 -6.00
C THR A 88 17.12 3.20 -7.07
N LYS A 89 16.61 3.33 -8.30
CA LYS A 89 17.32 3.89 -9.46
C LYS A 89 16.35 4.39 -10.52
N VAL A 90 16.71 5.43 -11.27
CA VAL A 90 15.96 5.92 -12.44
C VAL A 90 16.93 6.04 -13.60
N LEU A 91 16.64 5.38 -14.72
CA LEU A 91 17.42 5.50 -15.95
C LEU A 91 16.52 6.01 -17.08
N GLY A 92 16.71 7.27 -17.45
CA GLY A 92 16.00 7.97 -18.51
C GLY A 92 16.35 7.48 -19.91
N GLU A 93 17.61 7.11 -20.15
CA GLU A 93 18.06 6.56 -21.43
C GLU A 93 17.36 5.22 -21.72
N GLN A 94 17.35 4.33 -20.72
CA GLN A 94 16.70 3.02 -20.81
C GLN A 94 15.17 3.08 -20.58
N LYS A 95 14.63 4.26 -20.26
CA LYS A 95 13.24 4.49 -19.86
C LYS A 95 12.74 3.52 -18.77
N LYS A 96 13.55 3.34 -17.72
CA LYS A 96 13.30 2.37 -16.63
C LYS A 96 13.38 3.01 -15.25
N VAL A 97 12.42 2.66 -14.40
CA VAL A 97 12.43 2.94 -12.96
C VAL A 97 12.66 1.64 -12.22
N PHE A 98 13.75 1.56 -11.44
CA PHE A 98 14.08 0.38 -10.66
C PHE A 98 13.46 0.49 -9.27
N LEU A 99 12.82 -0.60 -8.86
CA LEU A 99 12.19 -0.74 -7.55
C LEU A 99 12.92 -1.82 -6.74
N LYS A 100 12.89 -1.70 -5.42
CA LYS A 100 13.47 -2.70 -4.51
C LYS A 100 12.75 -4.04 -4.65
N ASN A 101 13.51 -5.13 -4.76
CA ASN A 101 13.04 -6.53 -4.75
C ASN A 101 12.05 -6.92 -5.88
N ARG A 102 12.17 -6.32 -7.06
CA ARG A 102 11.37 -6.66 -8.25
C ARG A 102 12.03 -6.14 -9.54
N PRO A 103 11.59 -6.57 -10.72
CA PRO A 103 12.06 -6.03 -11.99
C PRO A 103 11.74 -4.53 -12.17
N PRO A 104 12.49 -3.81 -13.02
CA PRO A 104 12.23 -2.41 -13.31
C PRO A 104 10.89 -2.20 -14.04
N ILE A 105 10.29 -1.04 -13.83
CA ILE A 105 9.10 -0.55 -14.55
C ILE A 105 9.56 0.30 -15.72
N GLU A 106 9.12 -0.04 -16.92
CA GLU A 106 9.35 0.77 -18.11
C GLU A 106 8.28 1.86 -18.27
N PHE A 107 8.62 2.95 -18.97
CA PHE A 107 7.70 4.06 -19.21
C PHE A 107 7.84 4.65 -20.62
N ASP A 108 6.80 5.34 -21.09
CA ASP A 108 6.91 6.26 -22.23
C ASP A 108 7.12 7.70 -21.75
N PHE A 109 6.47 8.07 -20.65
CA PHE A 109 6.58 9.37 -19.99
C PHE A 109 6.83 9.19 -18.49
N LEU A 110 7.61 10.08 -17.90
CA LEU A 110 7.91 10.05 -16.46
C LEU A 110 7.66 11.43 -15.83
N ALA A 111 6.97 11.49 -14.70
CA ALA A 111 6.82 12.70 -13.90
C ALA A 111 7.37 12.48 -12.48
N VAL A 112 8.50 13.10 -12.15
CA VAL A 112 9.22 12.91 -10.89
C VAL A 112 8.82 13.95 -9.85
N ASN A 113 8.33 13.49 -8.70
CA ASN A 113 7.97 14.30 -7.54
C ASN A 113 8.13 13.51 -6.22
N LEU A 114 9.37 13.10 -5.93
CA LEU A 114 9.73 12.31 -4.74
C LEU A 114 9.97 13.16 -3.48
N GLY A 115 9.87 14.49 -3.59
CA GLY A 115 10.16 15.40 -2.49
C GLY A 115 11.67 15.51 -2.21
N ILE A 116 12.01 15.72 -0.93
CA ILE A 116 13.35 16.07 -0.46
C ILE A 116 13.66 15.45 0.90
N LYS A 117 14.95 15.38 1.24
CA LYS A 117 15.44 14.99 2.58
C LYS A 117 16.10 16.16 3.30
N SER A 118 16.35 15.97 4.59
CA SER A 118 17.15 16.92 5.39
C SER A 118 18.62 16.75 5.06
N LYS A 119 19.39 17.83 4.89
CA LYS A 119 20.83 17.74 4.62
C LYS A 119 21.57 17.27 5.87
N THR A 120 22.32 16.18 5.74
CA THR A 120 23.09 15.54 6.84
C THR A 120 24.59 15.42 6.56
N GLU A 121 25.03 15.60 5.31
CA GLU A 121 26.41 15.31 4.84
C GLU A 121 27.49 16.08 5.61
N ASN A 122 27.19 17.30 6.07
CA ASN A 122 28.15 18.15 6.77
C ASN A 122 28.09 18.00 8.30
N ILE A 123 27.36 17.02 8.83
CA ILE A 123 27.17 16.80 10.26
C ILE A 123 27.55 15.35 10.60
N ILE A 124 28.72 15.18 11.22
CA ILE A 124 29.26 13.86 11.57
C ILE A 124 28.30 13.17 12.54
N GLY A 125 27.86 11.96 12.22
CA GLY A 125 26.95 11.16 13.06
C GLY A 125 25.46 11.48 12.91
N ALA A 126 25.07 12.46 12.08
CA ALA A 126 23.67 12.83 11.87
C ALA A 126 22.77 11.66 11.44
N ASN A 127 23.21 10.85 10.47
CA ASN A 127 22.41 9.71 9.98
C ASN A 127 22.19 8.61 11.02
N LYS A 128 23.03 8.54 12.07
CA LYS A 128 22.98 7.50 13.11
C LYS A 128 22.27 7.97 14.38
N PHE A 129 22.48 9.22 14.77
CA PHE A 129 22.08 9.73 16.09
C PHE A 129 21.03 10.84 16.05
N ALA A 130 20.66 11.35 14.87
CA ALA A 130 19.65 12.39 14.73
C ALA A 130 18.36 11.88 14.07
N LEU A 131 17.24 12.51 14.45
CA LEU A 131 15.97 12.42 13.73
C LEU A 131 15.97 13.48 12.63
N SER A 132 15.44 13.18 11.44
CA SER A 132 15.36 14.14 10.34
C SER A 132 13.91 14.52 10.07
N LEU A 133 13.58 15.81 10.07
CA LEU A 133 12.20 16.28 9.86
C LEU A 133 11.67 15.93 8.46
N LYS A 134 12.55 15.88 7.46
CA LYS A 134 12.26 15.44 6.09
C LYS A 134 12.94 14.09 5.81
N PRO A 135 12.25 13.13 5.18
CA PRO A 135 10.92 13.26 4.56
C PRO A 135 9.78 13.33 5.58
N ILE A 136 8.79 14.19 5.30
CA ILE A 136 7.69 14.49 6.23
C ILE A 136 6.73 13.32 6.45
N SER A 137 6.75 12.31 5.57
CA SER A 137 5.97 11.08 5.71
C SER A 137 6.33 10.29 6.99
N GLU A 138 7.53 10.51 7.54
CA GLU A 138 7.99 9.84 8.76
C GLU A 138 7.62 10.58 10.05
N ILE A 139 6.87 11.71 9.96
CA ILE A 139 6.65 12.59 11.11
C ILE A 139 5.96 11.91 12.30
N ASN A 140 5.05 10.97 12.07
CA ASN A 140 4.41 10.20 13.14
C ASN A 140 5.43 9.39 13.95
N LYS A 141 6.35 8.70 13.25
CA LYS A 141 7.43 7.94 13.88
C LYS A 141 8.38 8.88 14.64
N ILE A 142 8.75 10.01 14.03
CA ILE A 142 9.62 11.02 14.63
C ILE A 142 9.00 11.58 15.91
N LEU A 143 7.73 11.96 15.88
CA LEU A 143 7.02 12.51 17.05
C LEU A 143 6.95 11.49 18.19
N LYS A 144 6.62 10.22 17.88
CA LYS A 144 6.64 9.13 18.87
C LYS A 144 8.01 8.98 19.53
N ASN A 145 9.09 9.01 18.74
CA ASN A 145 10.46 8.93 19.27
C ASN A 145 10.82 10.12 20.15
N ILE A 146 10.43 11.34 19.78
CA ILE A 146 10.67 12.55 20.57
C ILE A 146 9.94 12.47 21.92
N LEU A 147 8.67 12.07 21.91
CA LEU A 147 7.85 11.95 23.11
C LEU A 147 8.36 10.84 24.04
N ALA A 148 8.74 9.68 23.49
CA ALA A 148 9.28 8.54 24.24
C ALA A 148 10.72 8.72 24.73
N SER A 149 11.50 9.64 24.17
CA SER A 149 12.90 9.87 24.57
C SER A 149 13.01 10.25 26.05
N LYS A 150 14.01 9.69 26.76
CA LYS A 150 14.33 10.07 28.15
C LYS A 150 15.10 11.41 28.25
N SER A 151 15.44 12.04 27.12
CA SER A 151 16.19 13.29 27.12
C SER A 151 15.38 14.43 27.78
N LYS A 152 15.99 15.14 28.73
CA LYS A 152 15.44 16.39 29.28
C LYS A 152 15.45 17.52 28.24
N ASN A 153 16.43 17.50 27.32
CA ASN A 153 16.59 18.52 26.28
C ASN A 153 16.29 17.93 24.90
N ILE A 154 15.42 18.59 24.15
CA ILE A 154 15.18 18.32 22.73
C ILE A 154 15.88 19.43 21.95
N VAL A 155 16.83 19.04 21.10
CA VAL A 155 17.57 20.01 20.28
C VAL A 155 17.02 19.99 18.86
N ILE A 156 16.64 21.16 18.35
CA ILE A 156 16.17 21.34 16.98
C ILE A 156 17.23 22.14 16.23
N VAL A 157 17.80 21.53 15.18
CA VAL A 157 18.87 22.13 14.39
C VAL A 157 18.30 22.76 13.12
N GLY A 158 18.37 24.09 13.04
CA GLY A 158 17.90 24.87 11.90
C GLY A 158 16.76 25.82 12.26
N ALA A 159 17.04 27.13 12.27
CA ALA A 159 16.08 28.18 12.61
C ALA A 159 15.35 28.79 11.40
N GLY A 160 15.07 27.96 10.39
CA GLY A 160 14.18 28.31 9.28
C GLY A 160 12.70 28.09 9.64
N ALA A 161 11.80 28.31 8.67
CA ALA A 161 10.35 28.21 8.88
C ALA A 161 9.93 26.90 9.54
N ALA A 162 10.40 25.76 9.03
CA ALA A 162 10.05 24.46 9.57
C ALA A 162 10.56 24.26 11.00
N GLY A 163 11.80 24.64 11.31
CA GLY A 163 12.37 24.45 12.64
C GLY A 163 11.72 25.34 13.70
N VAL A 164 11.42 26.60 13.37
CA VAL A 164 10.70 27.52 14.27
C VAL A 164 9.28 27.03 14.54
N GLU A 165 8.53 26.69 13.48
CA GLU A 165 7.14 26.25 13.60
C GLU A 165 7.03 24.92 14.35
N VAL A 166 7.93 23.96 14.08
CA VAL A 166 8.00 22.69 14.82
C VAL A 166 8.38 22.90 16.29
N SER A 167 9.28 23.83 16.60
CA SER A 167 9.65 24.13 18.00
C SER A 167 8.45 24.61 18.81
N LEU A 168 7.67 25.54 18.24
CA LEU A 168 6.45 26.06 18.85
C LEU A 168 5.38 24.97 18.97
N ALA A 169 5.15 24.22 17.90
CA ALA A 169 4.16 23.14 17.87
C ALA A 169 4.48 22.04 18.89
N LEU A 170 5.74 21.64 18.99
CA LEU A 170 6.21 20.63 19.92
C LEU A 170 6.10 21.13 21.37
N LYS A 171 6.42 22.39 21.66
CA LYS A 171 6.24 22.94 23.01
C LYS A 171 4.79 22.83 23.47
N LYS A 172 3.84 23.19 22.61
CA LYS A 172 2.41 23.05 22.90
C LYS A 172 2.02 21.59 23.15
N ARG A 173 2.54 20.64 22.37
CA ARG A 173 2.30 19.20 22.58
C ARG A 173 2.84 18.71 23.92
N LEU A 174 4.04 19.12 24.30
CA LEU A 174 4.66 18.75 25.58
C LEU A 174 3.81 19.25 26.76
N ILE A 175 3.32 20.49 26.69
CA ILE A 175 2.38 21.04 27.69
C ILE A 175 1.11 20.20 27.75
N LYS A 176 0.46 19.94 26.61
CA LYS A 176 -0.78 19.16 26.53
C LYS A 176 -0.64 17.71 27.03
N THR A 177 0.56 17.14 26.92
CA THR A 177 0.85 15.75 27.36
C THR A 177 1.50 15.68 28.74
N ASN A 178 1.61 16.82 29.43
CA ASN A 178 2.28 16.94 30.73
C ASN A 178 3.72 16.39 30.77
N VAL A 179 4.44 16.47 29.63
CA VAL A 179 5.82 16.01 29.51
C VAL A 179 6.78 17.19 29.72
N LYS A 180 7.56 17.15 30.80
CA LYS A 180 8.53 18.19 31.15
C LYS A 180 9.85 18.01 30.38
N LYS A 181 9.97 18.66 29.22
CA LYS A 181 11.20 18.72 28.42
C LYS A 181 11.49 20.15 27.95
N ASN A 182 12.77 20.50 27.89
CA ASN A 182 13.27 21.77 27.35
C ASN A 182 13.48 21.65 25.84
N ILE A 183 13.23 22.73 25.11
CA ILE A 183 13.52 22.82 23.67
C ILE A 183 14.62 23.84 23.44
N ILE A 184 15.67 23.42 22.73
CA ILE A 184 16.79 24.27 22.33
C ILE A 184 16.80 24.35 20.80
N LEU A 185 16.57 25.54 20.26
CA LEU A 185 16.63 25.82 18.83
C LEU A 185 18.02 26.36 18.46
N ILE A 186 18.70 25.67 17.54
CA ILE A 186 20.02 26.07 17.04
C ILE A 186 19.87 26.86 15.74
N ALA A 187 20.36 28.10 15.76
CA ALA A 187 20.41 29.01 14.63
C ALA A 187 21.86 29.22 14.18
N LYS A 188 22.15 28.91 12.91
CA LYS A 188 23.49 29.09 12.32
C LYS A 188 23.94 30.55 12.29
N GLY A 189 23.01 31.48 12.06
CA GLY A 189 23.29 32.92 12.02
C GLY A 189 22.80 33.66 13.26
N ASN A 190 22.85 34.99 13.20
CA ASN A 190 22.42 35.92 14.24
C ASN A 190 20.91 36.23 14.23
N SER A 191 20.15 35.65 13.29
CA SER A 191 18.72 35.91 13.12
C SER A 191 17.96 34.63 12.77
N LEU A 192 16.67 34.61 13.12
CA LEU A 192 15.72 33.57 12.73
C LEU A 192 15.17 33.88 11.34
N MET A 193 14.67 32.86 10.64
CA MET A 193 13.86 33.04 9.43
C MET A 193 14.52 33.93 8.36
N LYS A 194 15.82 33.72 8.06
CA LYS A 194 16.63 34.58 7.16
C LYS A 194 15.97 34.94 5.82
N SER A 195 15.08 34.09 5.30
CA SER A 195 14.33 34.33 4.05
C SER A 195 13.08 35.22 4.21
N TYR A 196 12.82 35.76 5.40
CA TYR A 196 11.67 36.60 5.74
C TYR A 196 12.14 37.97 6.21
N ASN A 197 11.25 38.96 6.19
CA ASN A 197 11.56 40.29 6.71
C ASN A 197 11.85 40.27 8.22
N GLN A 198 12.51 41.32 8.71
CA GLN A 198 12.95 41.40 10.10
C GLN A 198 11.79 41.45 11.11
N SER A 199 10.62 41.96 10.70
CA SER A 199 9.41 42.01 11.53
C SER A 199 8.94 40.60 11.91
N VAL A 200 8.93 39.66 10.96
CA VAL A 200 8.62 38.24 11.22
C VAL A 200 9.59 37.64 12.24
N SER A 201 10.89 37.85 12.06
CA SER A 201 11.92 37.35 12.99
C SER A 201 11.74 37.93 14.41
N LYS A 202 11.53 39.24 14.54
CA LYS A 202 11.29 39.91 15.84
C LYS A 202 10.05 39.33 16.55
N LYS A 203 8.93 39.19 15.83
CA LYS A 203 7.68 38.65 16.40
C LYS A 203 7.80 37.19 16.81
N LEU A 204 8.46 36.34 16.02
CA LEU A 204 8.69 34.93 16.35
C LEU A 204 9.68 34.75 17.49
N ASN A 205 10.73 35.57 17.57
CA ASN A 205 11.67 35.54 18.70
C ASN A 205 10.95 35.84 20.02
N LYS A 206 10.06 36.84 20.05
CA LYS A 206 9.21 37.13 21.23
C LYS A 206 8.32 35.93 21.59
N GLU A 207 7.76 35.24 20.60
CA GLU A 207 6.91 34.07 20.85
C GLU A 207 7.70 32.87 21.37
N LEU A 208 8.88 32.58 20.81
CA LEU A 208 9.76 31.50 21.27
C LEU A 208 10.20 31.74 22.72
N LYS A 209 10.61 32.97 23.06
CA LYS A 209 10.96 33.37 24.44
C LYS A 209 9.77 33.21 25.39
N LYS A 210 8.58 33.68 25.02
CA LYS A 210 7.34 33.53 25.82
C LYS A 210 7.01 32.06 26.11
N ASN A 211 7.39 31.15 25.22
CA ASN A 211 7.16 29.71 25.36
C ASN A 211 8.36 28.96 26.00
N ASN A 212 9.31 29.67 26.61
CA ASN A 212 10.50 29.08 27.25
C ASN A 212 11.28 28.16 26.30
N ILE A 213 11.41 28.56 25.03
CA ILE A 213 12.25 27.87 24.05
C ILE A 213 13.59 28.62 24.00
N GLN A 214 14.66 27.91 24.36
CA GLN A 214 16.01 28.46 24.32
C GLN A 214 16.48 28.56 22.87
N ILE A 215 17.10 29.67 22.49
CA ILE A 215 17.67 29.85 21.16
C ILE A 215 19.17 30.05 21.32
N ARG A 216 19.97 29.31 20.53
CA ARG A 216 21.41 29.53 20.39
C ARG A 216 21.72 30.06 19.00
N TYR A 217 22.10 31.33 18.92
CA TYR A 217 22.52 32.00 17.69
C TYR A 217 23.99 31.70 17.37
N ASN A 218 24.41 32.01 16.14
CA ASN A 218 25.78 31.85 15.66
C ASN A 218 26.36 30.45 15.96
N SER A 219 25.50 29.44 15.89
CA SER A 219 25.78 28.09 16.35
C SER A 219 25.62 27.11 15.19
N SER A 220 26.73 26.57 14.69
CA SER A 220 26.76 25.53 13.66
C SER A 220 26.99 24.17 14.29
N VAL A 221 26.06 23.23 14.10
CA VAL A 221 26.26 21.84 14.56
C VAL A 221 27.17 21.12 13.58
N THR A 222 28.28 20.58 14.07
CA THR A 222 29.28 19.87 13.26
C THR A 222 29.31 18.38 13.53
N LYS A 223 28.91 17.95 14.74
CA LYS A 223 28.88 16.55 15.15
C LYS A 223 27.68 16.26 16.05
N ILE A 224 27.11 15.07 15.90
CA ILE A 224 26.04 14.53 16.74
C ILE A 224 26.49 13.16 17.22
N LYS A 225 26.53 12.97 18.54
CA LYS A 225 26.74 11.67 19.19
C LYS A 225 25.47 11.27 19.95
N LYS A 226 25.48 10.06 20.54
CA LYS A 226 24.33 9.49 21.26
C LYS A 226 23.75 10.40 22.36
N ASN A 227 24.60 11.15 23.07
CA ASN A 227 24.20 11.92 24.26
C ASN A 227 24.51 13.43 24.17
N TYR A 228 25.14 13.90 23.10
CA TYR A 228 25.43 15.32 22.92
C TYR A 228 25.56 15.69 21.45
N ILE A 229 25.41 16.99 21.19
CA ILE A 229 25.81 17.62 19.93
C ILE A 229 27.02 18.52 20.16
N GLU A 230 27.83 18.69 19.13
CA GLU A 230 28.97 19.60 19.09
C GLU A 230 28.64 20.80 18.21
N ILE A 231 28.86 21.99 18.75
CA ILE A 231 28.59 23.27 18.11
C ILE A 231 29.93 23.98 17.90
N ASN A 232 30.13 24.54 16.71
CA ASN A 232 31.31 25.32 16.33
C ASN A 232 32.65 24.59 16.61
N ASN A 233 32.67 23.26 16.55
CA ASN A 233 33.83 22.39 16.85
C ASN A 233 34.43 22.53 18.26
N LYS A 234 33.65 23.05 19.23
CA LYS A 234 34.15 23.28 20.60
C LYS A 234 33.09 22.92 21.64
N ASP A 235 31.92 23.56 21.55
CA ASP A 235 30.92 23.49 22.61
C ASP A 235 30.07 22.22 22.52
N LYS A 236 29.92 21.53 23.65
CA LYS A 236 29.04 20.35 23.75
C LYS A 236 27.71 20.73 24.38
N VAL A 237 26.61 20.33 23.75
CA VAL A 237 25.25 20.46 24.31
C VAL A 237 24.68 19.08 24.53
N LEU A 238 24.35 18.78 25.79
CA LEU A 238 23.72 17.51 26.17
C LEU A 238 22.36 17.36 25.47
N SER A 239 22.26 16.32 24.67
CA SER A 239 21.05 15.96 23.94
C SER A 239 21.12 14.52 23.48
N SER A 240 20.19 13.70 23.95
CA SER A 240 19.90 12.38 23.38
C SER A 240 18.67 12.40 22.47
N CYS A 241 18.19 13.59 22.11
CA CYS A 241 17.07 13.80 21.18
C CYS A 241 17.34 15.02 20.31
N THR A 242 17.92 14.79 19.12
CA THR A 242 18.23 15.86 18.16
C THR A 242 17.38 15.70 16.89
N LEU A 243 16.65 16.75 16.53
CA LEU A 243 15.85 16.83 15.31
C LEU A 243 16.48 17.80 14.31
N LEU A 244 16.74 17.33 13.10
CA LEU A 244 17.26 18.13 12.00
C LEU A 244 16.12 18.77 11.21
N ALA A 245 16.05 20.09 11.25
CA ALA A 245 15.22 20.94 10.39
C ALA A 245 16.12 21.81 9.49
N THR A 246 17.21 21.21 9.00
CA THR A 246 18.24 21.84 8.17
C THR A 246 17.77 22.06 6.74
N ASN A 247 18.65 22.63 5.91
CA ASN A 247 18.36 22.85 4.49
C ASN A 247 17.94 21.56 3.77
N ALA A 248 17.13 21.75 2.73
CA ALA A 248 16.74 20.66 1.84
C ALA A 248 17.95 20.07 1.10
N SER A 249 17.91 18.77 0.89
CA SER A 249 18.82 18.04 0.00
C SER A 249 18.00 17.16 -0.92
N ALA A 250 18.52 16.93 -2.12
CA ALA A 250 17.98 15.97 -3.05
C ALA A 250 17.97 14.54 -2.46
N PRO A 251 16.97 13.70 -2.78
CA PRO A 251 16.98 12.29 -2.40
C PRO A 251 18.13 11.51 -3.05
N ASP A 252 18.72 10.54 -2.33
CA ASP A 252 19.91 9.79 -2.81
C ASP A 252 19.66 8.96 -4.07
N VAL A 253 18.39 8.63 -4.36
CA VAL A 253 18.02 7.92 -5.59
C VAL A 253 18.42 8.66 -6.86
N LEU A 254 18.49 10.00 -6.80
CA LEU A 254 18.91 10.81 -7.95
C LEU A 254 20.41 10.66 -8.25
N LYS A 255 21.25 10.45 -7.22
CA LYS A 255 22.68 10.16 -7.41
C LYS A 255 22.92 8.88 -8.22
N LYS A 256 21.91 8.01 -8.30
CA LYS A 256 21.95 6.78 -9.08
C LYS A 256 21.21 6.91 -10.42
N SER A 257 20.84 8.12 -10.82
CA SER A 257 20.18 8.40 -12.10
C SER A 257 21.13 8.96 -13.14
N ASP A 258 20.73 8.86 -14.40
CA ASP A 258 21.37 9.46 -15.58
C ASP A 258 20.73 10.82 -15.95
N LEU A 259 19.87 11.38 -15.09
CA LEU A 259 19.26 12.69 -15.29
C LEU A 259 20.28 13.79 -15.07
N SER A 260 20.19 14.91 -15.81
CA SER A 260 20.97 16.10 -15.50
C SER A 260 20.63 16.61 -14.10
N LEU A 261 21.64 16.67 -13.22
CA LEU A 261 21.50 17.17 -11.85
C LEU A 261 22.27 18.47 -11.66
N SER A 262 21.72 19.38 -10.85
CA SER A 262 22.42 20.58 -10.43
C SER A 262 23.56 20.23 -9.45
N ILE A 263 24.41 21.20 -9.14
CA ILE A 263 25.46 21.06 -8.12
C ILE A 263 24.93 20.61 -6.75
N ASN A 264 23.65 20.88 -6.44
CA ASN A 264 22.99 20.48 -5.20
C ASN A 264 22.27 19.12 -5.32
N GLY A 265 22.39 18.43 -6.46
CA GLY A 265 21.85 17.11 -6.73
C GLY A 265 20.37 17.07 -7.13
N PHE A 266 19.72 18.22 -7.37
CA PHE A 266 18.32 18.28 -7.82
C PHE A 266 18.24 18.10 -9.33
N ILE A 267 17.10 17.64 -9.86
CA ILE A 267 16.92 17.46 -11.30
C ILE A 267 16.86 18.83 -11.98
N GLU A 268 17.74 19.07 -12.94
CA GLU A 268 17.68 20.28 -13.75
C GLU A 268 16.56 20.19 -14.79
N VAL A 269 15.69 21.20 -14.80
CA VAL A 269 14.56 21.27 -15.72
C VAL A 269 14.47 22.61 -16.44
N THR A 270 13.88 22.58 -17.63
CA THR A 270 13.49 23.79 -18.37
C THR A 270 12.32 24.49 -17.70
N ARG A 271 11.94 25.67 -18.19
CA ARG A 271 10.73 26.37 -17.72
C ARG A 271 9.44 25.59 -17.96
N GLU A 272 9.40 24.65 -18.89
CA GLU A 272 8.28 23.75 -19.18
C GLU A 272 8.23 22.57 -18.19
N LEU A 273 9.16 22.51 -17.24
CA LEU A 273 9.36 21.44 -16.26
C LEU A 273 9.88 20.13 -16.86
N GLN A 274 10.41 20.16 -18.09
CA GLN A 274 11.08 19.01 -18.72
C GLN A 274 12.51 18.89 -18.24
N SER A 275 12.99 17.67 -18.05
CA SER A 275 14.40 17.39 -17.81
C SER A 275 15.24 17.88 -18.99
N LYS A 276 16.39 18.50 -18.71
CA LYS A 276 17.27 19.06 -19.74
C LYS A 276 17.76 18.02 -20.75
N ASN A 277 18.07 16.80 -20.30
CA ASN A 277 18.60 15.75 -21.16
C ASN A 277 17.54 14.77 -21.69
N PHE A 278 16.31 14.77 -21.17
CA PHE A 278 15.24 13.88 -21.64
C PHE A 278 13.87 14.58 -21.70
N LYS A 279 13.42 14.93 -22.92
CA LYS A 279 12.14 15.63 -23.15
C LYS A 279 10.90 14.87 -22.65
N TYR A 280 10.95 13.55 -22.56
CA TYR A 280 9.84 12.72 -22.06
C TYR A 280 9.82 12.56 -20.52
N ILE A 281 10.74 13.22 -19.81
CA ILE A 281 10.82 13.22 -18.36
C ILE A 281 10.53 14.63 -17.85
N PHE A 282 9.61 14.72 -16.90
CA PHE A 282 9.25 15.95 -16.20
C PHE A 282 9.64 15.84 -14.73
N ALA A 283 10.07 16.95 -14.11
CA ALA A 283 10.26 17.01 -12.67
C ALA A 283 9.63 18.26 -12.08
N SER A 284 9.04 18.13 -10.90
CA SER A 284 8.30 19.22 -10.25
C SER A 284 8.31 19.08 -8.73
N GLY A 285 8.02 20.20 -8.06
CA GLY A 285 8.13 20.35 -6.62
C GLY A 285 9.57 20.57 -6.18
N ASP A 286 9.84 20.22 -4.93
CA ASP A 286 11.14 20.53 -4.31
C ASP A 286 12.32 19.74 -4.93
N ILE A 287 12.03 18.70 -5.72
CA ILE A 287 13.04 17.87 -6.38
C ILE A 287 13.67 18.50 -7.63
N ALA A 288 13.05 19.55 -8.18
CA ALA A 288 13.47 20.18 -9.44
C ALA A 288 14.17 21.52 -9.22
N ASP A 289 15.26 21.76 -9.94
CA ASP A 289 15.90 23.06 -10.12
C ASP A 289 15.56 23.58 -11.52
N ILE A 290 14.77 24.65 -11.57
CA ILE A 290 14.28 25.22 -12.84
C ILE A 290 15.34 26.19 -13.38
N GLU A 291 15.67 26.06 -14.66
CA GLU A 291 16.64 26.90 -15.33
C GLU A 291 16.36 28.39 -15.12
N ASN A 292 17.44 29.14 -14.90
CA ASN A 292 17.40 30.60 -14.71
C ASN A 292 16.48 31.08 -13.58
N LEU A 293 16.12 30.22 -12.61
CA LEU A 293 15.27 30.55 -11.47
C LEU A 293 15.87 30.04 -10.15
N LYS A 294 16.07 30.96 -9.18
CA LYS A 294 16.50 30.62 -7.81
C LYS A 294 15.29 30.55 -6.87
N LEU A 295 14.64 29.38 -6.80
CA LEU A 295 13.48 29.17 -5.95
C LEU A 295 13.85 28.47 -4.63
N VAL A 296 13.28 28.94 -3.53
CA VAL A 296 13.32 28.20 -2.27
C VAL A 296 12.46 26.93 -2.38
N LYS A 297 12.91 25.84 -1.75
CA LYS A 297 12.18 24.57 -1.71
C LYS A 297 11.00 24.67 -0.74
N ALA A 298 9.85 25.07 -1.27
CA ALA A 298 8.62 25.34 -0.53
C ALA A 298 7.40 24.76 -1.25
N GLY A 299 6.51 24.12 -0.49
CA GLY A 299 5.33 23.43 -1.02
C GLY A 299 4.39 24.31 -1.87
N ILE A 300 4.35 25.62 -1.63
CA ILE A 300 3.53 26.55 -2.45
C ILE A 300 3.96 26.54 -3.91
N TYR A 301 5.26 26.47 -4.21
CA TYR A 301 5.75 26.40 -5.58
C TYR A 301 5.38 25.06 -6.22
N ALA A 302 5.48 23.95 -5.48
CA ALA A 302 5.03 22.63 -5.95
C ALA A 302 3.53 22.63 -6.34
N VAL A 303 2.68 23.28 -5.55
CA VAL A 303 1.24 23.42 -5.85
C VAL A 303 1.00 24.29 -7.10
N LYS A 304 1.82 25.30 -7.35
CA LYS A 304 1.69 26.15 -8.55
C LYS A 304 2.23 25.44 -9.79
N GLN A 305 3.38 24.77 -9.69
CA GLN A 305 3.97 23.96 -10.75
C GLN A 305 3.03 22.84 -11.19
N ALA A 306 2.22 22.30 -10.28
CA ALA A 306 1.17 21.33 -10.59
C ALA A 306 0.21 21.77 -11.72
N LYS A 307 -0.08 23.08 -11.79
CA LYS A 307 -0.95 23.64 -12.82
C LYS A 307 -0.35 23.55 -14.22
N ILE A 308 0.98 23.70 -14.32
CA ILE A 308 1.73 23.62 -15.56
C ILE A 308 2.01 22.17 -15.91
N LEU A 309 2.52 21.39 -14.96
CA LEU A 309 2.85 19.98 -15.14
C LEU A 309 1.71 19.18 -15.79
N LYS A 310 0.50 19.29 -15.25
CA LYS A 310 -0.65 18.52 -15.77
C LYS A 310 -1.02 18.91 -17.21
N VAL A 311 -0.85 20.19 -17.56
CA VAL A 311 -1.12 20.70 -18.92
C VAL A 311 0.00 20.25 -19.85
N ASN A 312 1.25 20.34 -19.43
CA ASN A 312 2.39 19.96 -20.25
C ASN A 312 2.47 18.45 -20.48
N LEU A 313 2.13 17.61 -19.50
CA LEU A 313 2.00 16.17 -19.70
C LEU A 313 0.94 15.84 -20.77
N ARG A 314 -0.21 16.54 -20.73
CA ARG A 314 -1.26 16.40 -21.74
C ARG A 314 -0.78 16.91 -23.10
N ASN A 315 -0.20 18.10 -23.16
CA ASN A 315 0.25 18.70 -24.41
C ASN A 315 1.36 17.87 -25.05
N PHE A 316 2.30 17.37 -24.26
CA PHE A 316 3.34 16.47 -24.74
C PHE A 316 2.77 15.18 -25.32
N PHE A 317 1.81 14.54 -24.63
CA PHE A 317 1.12 13.36 -25.17
C PHE A 317 0.36 13.66 -26.48
N LEU A 318 -0.31 14.81 -26.56
CA LEU A 318 -1.06 15.26 -27.74
C LEU A 318 -0.19 15.94 -28.80
N LYS A 319 1.15 15.98 -28.63
CA LYS A 319 2.10 16.68 -29.51
C LYS A 319 1.74 18.17 -29.73
N LYS A 320 1.29 18.85 -28.69
CA LYS A 320 1.01 20.30 -28.65
C LYS A 320 2.12 21.06 -27.94
N GLU A 321 2.17 22.37 -28.16
CA GLU A 321 3.12 23.27 -27.51
C GLU A 321 3.02 23.23 -25.97
N LEU A 322 4.17 23.31 -25.31
CA LEU A 322 4.27 23.29 -23.85
C LEU A 322 4.19 24.71 -23.29
N LYS A 323 3.74 24.82 -22.03
CA LYS A 323 3.63 26.10 -21.32
C LYS A 323 4.79 26.29 -20.36
N CYS A 324 5.37 27.48 -20.34
CA CYS A 324 6.38 27.86 -19.37
C CYS A 324 5.76 28.08 -17.97
N TYR A 325 6.50 27.68 -16.93
CA TYR A 325 6.21 28.01 -15.55
C TYR A 325 6.80 29.37 -15.19
N LEU A 326 5.93 30.28 -14.74
CA LEU A 326 6.31 31.59 -14.21
C LEU A 326 6.01 31.65 -12.71
N PRO A 327 7.04 31.74 -11.84
CA PRO A 327 6.84 31.81 -10.41
C PRO A 327 6.28 33.17 -9.98
N GLN A 328 5.42 33.15 -8.95
CA GLN A 328 4.96 34.38 -8.31
C GLN A 328 6.10 35.07 -7.54
N LYS A 329 6.16 36.40 -7.59
CA LYS A 329 7.18 37.21 -6.87
C LYS A 329 7.08 37.09 -5.34
N SER A 330 5.87 36.97 -4.81
CA SER A 330 5.62 36.80 -3.37
C SER A 330 4.42 35.89 -3.10
N TYR A 331 4.32 35.38 -1.88
CA TYR A 331 3.21 34.54 -1.42
C TYR A 331 2.86 34.81 0.03
N LEU A 332 1.61 34.50 0.39
CA LEU A 332 1.15 34.56 1.77
C LEU A 332 1.72 33.36 2.54
N SER A 333 2.55 33.63 3.54
CA SER A 333 3.04 32.64 4.49
C SER A 333 2.28 32.79 5.80
N LEU A 334 1.70 31.69 6.29
CA LEU A 334 0.99 31.63 7.56
C LEU A 334 1.78 30.70 8.49
N ILE A 335 2.39 31.26 9.53
CA ILE A 335 3.25 30.54 10.48
C ILE A 335 2.50 30.43 11.80
N GLY A 336 2.20 29.21 12.23
CA GLY A 336 1.51 28.96 13.50
C GLY A 336 2.31 29.44 14.71
N THR A 337 1.60 29.97 15.71
CA THR A 337 2.16 30.26 17.04
C THR A 337 1.51 29.35 18.08
N ALA A 338 2.27 28.91 19.10
CA ALA A 338 1.88 27.90 20.11
C ALA A 338 0.67 28.27 21.00
N ASN A 339 -0.03 29.37 20.70
CA ASN A 339 -1.18 29.91 21.43
C ASN A 339 -2.43 30.07 20.54
N GLY A 340 -2.54 29.29 19.46
CA GLY A 340 -3.72 29.34 18.57
C GLY A 340 -3.82 30.63 17.75
N LYS A 341 -2.70 31.32 17.52
CA LYS A 341 -2.58 32.45 16.61
C LYS A 341 -1.66 32.07 15.46
N ALA A 342 -1.58 32.92 14.44
CA ALA A 342 -0.58 32.80 13.38
C ALA A 342 -0.01 34.17 13.03
N ILE A 343 1.22 34.15 12.51
CA ILE A 343 1.83 35.31 11.84
C ILE A 343 1.60 35.15 10.35
N ALA A 344 0.97 36.14 9.75
CA ALA A 344 0.77 36.27 8.32
C ALA A 344 1.82 37.20 7.73
N ASN A 345 2.54 36.72 6.72
CA ASN A 345 3.52 37.51 6.00
C ASN A 345 3.24 37.48 4.49
N LYS A 346 3.12 38.65 3.86
CA LYS A 346 3.05 38.80 2.41
C LYS A 346 3.87 40.02 2.01
N SER A 347 4.99 39.79 1.30
CA SER A 347 5.97 40.84 1.01
C SER A 347 6.48 41.51 2.30
N ILE A 348 6.32 42.82 2.45
CA ILE A 348 6.71 43.61 3.62
C ILE A 348 5.67 43.57 4.76
N LEU A 349 4.41 43.22 4.46
CA LEU A 349 3.33 43.26 5.44
C LEU A 349 3.37 42.04 6.38
N THR A 350 3.42 42.32 7.68
CA THR A 350 3.45 41.29 8.74
C THR A 350 2.38 41.53 9.79
N LEU A 351 1.34 40.70 9.79
CA LEU A 351 0.22 40.78 10.73
C LEU A 351 0.18 39.55 11.65
N ARG A 352 -0.43 39.69 12.83
CA ARG A 352 -0.57 38.60 13.82
C ARG A 352 -2.00 38.57 14.33
N GLY A 353 -2.60 37.40 14.43
CA GLY A 353 -3.95 37.27 14.98
C GLY A 353 -4.48 35.85 14.99
N THR A 354 -5.59 35.65 15.70
CA THR A 354 -6.38 34.41 15.70
C THR A 354 -7.05 34.17 14.35
N PHE A 355 -7.47 35.24 13.67
CA PHE A 355 -8.03 35.19 12.32
C PHE A 355 -7.10 34.46 11.34
N PHE A 356 -5.80 34.78 11.33
CA PHE A 356 -4.84 34.14 10.42
C PHE A 356 -4.62 32.65 10.71
N TRP A 357 -4.79 32.23 11.97
CA TRP A 357 -4.78 30.80 12.32
C TRP A 357 -6.02 30.09 11.77
N LYS A 358 -7.21 30.69 11.92
CA LYS A 358 -8.44 30.17 11.30
C LYS A 358 -8.30 30.09 9.77
N LEU A 359 -7.74 31.12 9.14
CA LEU A 359 -7.48 31.15 7.70
C LEU A 359 -6.50 30.05 7.28
N LYS A 360 -5.42 29.83 8.03
CA LYS A 360 -4.47 28.73 7.79
C LYS A 360 -5.18 27.39 7.83
N LYS A 361 -5.94 27.12 8.90
CA LYS A 361 -6.73 25.89 9.05
C LYS A 361 -7.70 25.70 7.88
N PHE A 362 -8.36 26.78 7.43
CA PHE A 362 -9.27 26.74 6.28
C PHE A 362 -8.55 26.38 4.97
N ILE A 363 -7.45 27.06 4.64
CA ILE A 363 -6.67 26.79 3.42
C ILE A 363 -6.15 25.36 3.41
N ASP A 364 -5.61 24.91 4.54
CA ASP A 364 -5.00 23.59 4.68
C ASP A 364 -6.06 22.47 4.60
N ARG A 365 -7.19 22.62 5.29
CA ARG A 365 -8.32 21.67 5.17
C ARG A 365 -8.90 21.67 3.76
N ARG A 366 -9.05 22.84 3.12
CA ARG A 366 -9.49 22.93 1.72
C ARG A 366 -8.55 22.18 0.79
N PHE A 367 -7.24 22.25 1.03
CA PHE A 367 -6.27 21.48 0.25
C PHE A 367 -6.48 19.97 0.41
N ILE A 368 -6.51 19.44 1.64
CA ILE A 368 -6.75 18.01 1.88
C ILE A 368 -8.09 17.58 1.29
N ASN A 369 -9.16 18.32 1.57
CA ASN A 369 -10.51 18.03 1.10
C ASN A 369 -10.60 17.95 -0.42
N LYS A 370 -9.82 18.76 -1.16
CA LYS A 370 -9.75 18.67 -2.62
C LYS A 370 -9.31 17.28 -3.13
N TYR A 371 -8.53 16.55 -2.32
CA TYR A 371 -8.04 15.21 -2.65
C TYR A 371 -8.72 14.09 -1.83
N SER A 372 -9.42 14.43 -0.74
CA SER A 372 -10.08 13.48 0.15
C SER A 372 -11.60 13.41 0.01
N VAL A 373 -12.28 14.47 -0.45
CA VAL A 373 -13.75 14.57 -0.40
C VAL A 373 -14.44 13.57 -1.31
N ILE A 374 -15.44 12.97 -0.66
CA ILE A 374 -16.46 12.01 -1.08
C ILE A 374 -17.39 12.70 -2.08
N GLY A 375 -17.49 12.11 -3.26
CA GLY A 375 -18.49 12.43 -4.26
C GLY A 375 -18.93 11.18 -5.00
N PHE A 376 -18.88 10.02 -4.32
CA PHE A 376 -19.79 8.96 -4.70
C PHE A 376 -21.15 9.45 -4.21
N LYS A 377 -22.09 9.68 -5.14
CA LYS A 377 -23.48 9.45 -4.78
C LYS A 377 -23.49 8.03 -4.24
N GLU A 378 -23.83 7.86 -2.97
CA GLU A 378 -24.43 6.59 -2.55
C GLU A 378 -25.60 6.42 -3.50
N ASN A 379 -25.40 5.62 -4.54
CA ASN A 379 -26.54 4.90 -5.05
C ASN A 379 -26.91 4.04 -3.84
N ASN A 380 -27.99 4.45 -3.16
CA ASN A 380 -28.81 3.57 -2.33
C ASN A 380 -29.35 2.47 -3.26
N LEU A 381 -28.44 1.65 -3.78
CA LEU A 381 -28.78 0.33 -4.22
C LEU A 381 -28.85 -0.41 -2.90
N ASP A 382 -30.07 -0.47 -2.39
CA ASP A 382 -30.46 -1.42 -1.36
C ASP A 382 -29.69 -2.72 -1.60
N GLN A 383 -29.15 -3.29 -0.53
CA GLN A 383 -28.45 -4.57 -0.60
C GLN A 383 -29.40 -5.60 -1.20
N ILE A 384 -29.34 -5.79 -2.52
CA ILE A 384 -30.14 -6.80 -3.20
C ILE A 384 -29.66 -8.12 -2.64
N LYS A 385 -30.49 -8.76 -1.80
CA LYS A 385 -30.29 -10.12 -1.32
C LYS A 385 -30.65 -11.08 -2.47
N SER A 386 -29.88 -11.03 -3.55
CA SER A 386 -30.05 -11.91 -4.70
C SER A 386 -29.08 -13.09 -4.60
N THR A 387 -29.55 -14.28 -4.99
CA THR A 387 -28.70 -15.44 -5.27
C THR A 387 -27.87 -15.27 -6.52
N GLU A 388 -28.27 -14.39 -7.43
CA GLU A 388 -27.59 -14.11 -8.68
C GLU A 388 -26.45 -13.10 -8.45
N PRO A 389 -25.17 -13.48 -8.64
CA PRO A 389 -24.05 -12.57 -8.40
C PRO A 389 -24.08 -11.34 -9.29
N ILE A 390 -24.70 -11.41 -10.47
CA ILE A 390 -24.74 -10.32 -11.44
C ILE A 390 -25.56 -9.11 -10.93
N ASP A 391 -26.52 -9.35 -10.04
CA ASP A 391 -27.38 -8.30 -9.46
C ASP A 391 -26.62 -7.42 -8.47
N TYR A 392 -25.44 -7.82 -8.02
CA TYR A 392 -24.61 -7.02 -7.14
C TYR A 392 -23.96 -5.87 -7.92
N ALA A 393 -24.18 -4.65 -7.43
CA ALA A 393 -23.61 -3.41 -7.99
C ALA A 393 -22.08 -3.45 -8.12
N MET A 394 -21.41 -4.23 -7.28
CA MET A 394 -19.98 -4.52 -7.40
C MET A 394 -19.75 -5.99 -7.76
N GLN A 395 -19.15 -6.21 -8.93
CA GLN A 395 -18.58 -7.51 -9.31
C GLN A 395 -17.15 -7.64 -8.75
N CYS A 396 -16.91 -8.66 -7.93
CA CYS A 396 -15.56 -8.95 -7.42
C CYS A 396 -14.69 -9.55 -8.53
N ASN A 397 -13.38 -9.28 -8.46
CA ASN A 397 -12.37 -9.87 -9.35
C ASN A 397 -11.58 -10.96 -8.59
N GLY A 398 -10.60 -11.57 -9.25
CA GLY A 398 -9.89 -12.71 -8.69
C GLY A 398 -10.81 -13.91 -8.60
N CYS A 399 -10.77 -14.65 -7.50
CA CYS A 399 -11.68 -15.79 -7.29
C CYS A 399 -13.14 -15.34 -7.04
N GLY A 400 -13.36 -14.07 -6.75
CA GLY A 400 -14.70 -13.49 -6.61
C GLY A 400 -15.49 -13.43 -7.91
N SER A 401 -14.85 -13.69 -9.06
CA SER A 401 -15.51 -13.79 -10.36
C SER A 401 -15.79 -15.23 -10.81
N LYS A 402 -15.62 -16.23 -9.92
CA LYS A 402 -16.00 -17.62 -10.23
C LYS A 402 -17.50 -17.73 -10.47
N VAL A 403 -17.90 -18.67 -11.33
CA VAL A 403 -19.31 -19.03 -11.50
C VAL A 403 -19.82 -19.61 -10.17
N PRO A 404 -21.06 -19.28 -9.75
CA PRO A 404 -21.70 -19.85 -8.56
C PRO A 404 -21.58 -21.38 -8.47
N GLN A 405 -21.34 -21.88 -7.26
CA GLN A 405 -21.11 -23.31 -7.04
C GLN A 405 -22.32 -24.18 -7.40
N ASN A 406 -23.54 -23.66 -7.26
CA ASN A 406 -24.78 -24.36 -7.62
C ASN A 406 -24.84 -24.66 -9.13
N VAL A 407 -24.38 -23.75 -9.99
CA VAL A 407 -24.31 -23.97 -11.45
C VAL A 407 -23.38 -25.15 -11.75
N ILE A 408 -22.18 -25.14 -11.15
CA ILE A 408 -21.20 -26.22 -11.37
C ILE A 408 -21.71 -27.54 -10.79
N LYS A 409 -22.32 -27.53 -9.60
CA LYS A 409 -22.89 -28.72 -8.97
C LYS A 409 -24.00 -29.35 -9.82
N ASN A 410 -24.84 -28.53 -10.46
CA ASN A 410 -25.93 -29.04 -11.29
C ASN A 410 -25.42 -29.70 -12.58
N ILE A 411 -24.35 -29.15 -13.18
CA ILE A 411 -23.78 -29.67 -14.43
C ILE A 411 -22.84 -30.87 -14.18
N PHE A 412 -22.02 -30.81 -13.13
CA PHE A 412 -21.00 -31.82 -12.78
C PHE A 412 -21.39 -32.61 -11.52
N SER A 413 -22.65 -33.01 -11.42
CA SER A 413 -23.25 -33.60 -10.21
C SER A 413 -22.49 -34.80 -9.64
N LYS A 414 -22.04 -35.73 -10.49
CA LYS A 414 -21.29 -36.93 -10.10
C LYS A 414 -19.97 -36.57 -9.37
N ASN A 415 -19.25 -35.57 -9.85
CA ASN A 415 -17.97 -35.15 -9.26
C ASN A 415 -18.17 -34.46 -7.90
N TYR A 416 -19.28 -33.74 -7.73
CA TYR A 416 -19.59 -33.05 -6.48
C TYR A 416 -20.05 -33.98 -5.35
N MET A 417 -20.66 -35.13 -5.65
CA MET A 417 -21.16 -36.07 -4.63
C MET A 417 -20.05 -36.72 -3.79
N ILE A 418 -18.86 -36.88 -4.36
CA ILE A 418 -17.72 -37.55 -3.72
C ILE A 418 -16.78 -36.53 -3.04
N GLY A 419 -17.04 -35.23 -3.23
CA GLY A 419 -16.14 -34.14 -2.87
C GLY A 419 -15.07 -33.93 -3.94
N SER A 420 -14.72 -32.66 -4.20
CA SER A 420 -13.70 -32.31 -5.20
C SER A 420 -12.31 -32.33 -4.58
N ASN A 421 -11.35 -32.96 -5.26
CA ASN A 421 -9.94 -32.78 -4.90
C ASN A 421 -9.46 -31.41 -5.36
N ASP A 422 -8.44 -30.87 -4.69
CA ASP A 422 -7.79 -29.63 -5.13
C ASP A 422 -6.86 -29.89 -6.34
N ALA A 423 -6.36 -31.12 -6.52
CA ALA A 423 -5.69 -31.58 -7.73
C ALA A 423 -6.07 -33.03 -8.04
N ASP A 424 -6.29 -33.34 -9.31
CA ASP A 424 -6.81 -34.64 -9.76
C ASP A 424 -5.70 -35.54 -10.31
N LEU A 425 -5.86 -36.86 -10.15
CA LEU A 425 -4.91 -37.85 -10.66
C LEU A 425 -4.94 -37.89 -12.20
N ILE A 426 -3.77 -37.84 -12.82
CA ILE A 426 -3.65 -37.98 -14.27
C ILE A 426 -3.97 -39.44 -14.64
N TYR A 427 -4.92 -39.62 -15.56
CA TYR A 427 -5.33 -40.93 -16.06
C TYR A 427 -4.12 -41.74 -16.54
N GLY A 428 -4.08 -43.03 -16.17
CA GLY A 428 -2.97 -43.93 -16.49
C GLY A 428 -1.72 -43.77 -15.63
N THR A 429 -1.66 -42.80 -14.72
CA THR A 429 -0.52 -42.59 -13.81
C THR A 429 -0.83 -43.10 -12.40
N LYS A 430 0.21 -43.43 -11.62
CA LYS A 430 0.05 -43.91 -10.24
C LYS A 430 0.12 -42.80 -9.20
N ASP A 431 0.84 -41.73 -9.52
CA ASP A 431 1.26 -40.70 -8.56
C ASP A 431 1.34 -39.29 -9.16
N LEU A 432 0.97 -39.09 -10.42
CA LEU A 432 0.95 -37.74 -11.01
C LEU A 432 -0.43 -37.12 -10.89
N VAL A 433 -0.46 -35.87 -10.44
CA VAL A 433 -1.68 -35.06 -10.32
C VAL A 433 -1.57 -33.81 -11.16
N HIS A 434 -2.70 -33.25 -11.57
CA HIS A 434 -2.76 -31.97 -12.27
C HIS A 434 -3.78 -31.02 -11.65
N THR A 435 -3.54 -29.72 -11.83
CA THR A 435 -4.51 -28.66 -11.51
C THR A 435 -4.37 -27.54 -12.54
N VAL A 436 -5.44 -26.77 -12.72
CA VAL A 436 -5.45 -25.53 -13.46
C VAL A 436 -6.24 -24.49 -12.67
N ASP A 437 -5.66 -23.31 -12.51
CA ASP A 437 -6.35 -22.19 -11.88
C ASP A 437 -6.08 -20.89 -12.63
N VAL A 438 -7.13 -20.07 -12.75
CA VAL A 438 -7.12 -18.82 -13.51
C VAL A 438 -7.90 -17.76 -12.74
N ILE A 439 -7.28 -16.60 -12.55
CA ILE A 439 -7.89 -15.47 -11.86
C ILE A 439 -7.79 -14.18 -12.68
N THR A 440 -8.83 -13.35 -12.57
CA THR A 440 -8.84 -12.00 -13.14
C THR A 440 -8.07 -11.03 -12.23
N SER A 441 -7.45 -10.00 -12.82
CA SER A 441 -6.61 -9.07 -12.07
C SER A 441 -7.40 -8.27 -11.04
N LEU A 442 -7.12 -8.51 -9.76
CA LEU A 442 -7.79 -7.86 -8.63
C LEU A 442 -7.04 -6.61 -8.12
N ILE A 443 -5.82 -6.38 -8.59
CA ILE A 443 -4.98 -5.21 -8.31
C ILE A 443 -4.32 -4.70 -9.59
N ASP A 444 -3.79 -3.49 -9.53
CA ASP A 444 -3.22 -2.80 -10.68
C ASP A 444 -1.76 -3.19 -10.99
N ASP A 445 -1.06 -3.75 -10.00
CA ASP A 445 0.36 -4.08 -10.07
C ASP A 445 0.57 -5.47 -10.67
N ASP A 446 0.93 -5.49 -11.95
CA ASP A 446 1.08 -6.71 -12.77
C ASP A 446 2.11 -7.71 -12.17
N TYR A 447 3.18 -7.24 -11.52
CA TYR A 447 4.16 -8.12 -10.85
C TYR A 447 3.56 -8.81 -9.64
N LEU A 448 2.85 -8.05 -8.80
CA LEU A 448 2.17 -8.63 -7.65
C LEU A 448 1.04 -9.55 -8.12
N MET A 449 0.37 -9.24 -9.22
CA MET A 449 -0.65 -10.13 -9.80
C MET A 449 -0.04 -11.47 -10.22
N GLY A 450 1.13 -11.47 -10.86
CA GLY A 450 1.87 -12.70 -11.17
C GLY A 450 2.23 -13.51 -9.92
N ARG A 451 2.67 -12.85 -8.84
CA ARG A 451 2.92 -13.51 -7.54
C ARG A 451 1.65 -14.12 -6.94
N ILE A 452 0.54 -13.39 -6.98
CA ILE A 452 -0.74 -13.85 -6.42
C ILE A 452 -1.25 -15.06 -7.20
N ALA A 453 -1.26 -14.99 -8.54
CA ALA A 453 -1.73 -16.09 -9.38
C ALA A 453 -0.85 -17.34 -9.21
N ALA A 454 0.48 -17.21 -9.20
CA ALA A 454 1.36 -18.33 -8.98
C ALA A 454 1.17 -18.96 -7.59
N LYS A 455 1.07 -18.14 -6.53
CA LYS A 455 0.77 -18.65 -5.18
C LYS A 455 -0.59 -19.35 -5.16
N HIS A 456 -1.59 -18.78 -5.82
CA HIS A 456 -2.94 -19.33 -5.83
C HIS A 456 -2.98 -20.70 -6.47
N SER A 457 -2.44 -20.84 -7.70
CA SER A 457 -2.39 -22.14 -8.38
C SER A 457 -1.54 -23.17 -7.62
N LEU A 458 -0.49 -22.74 -6.91
CA LEU A 458 0.31 -23.65 -6.09
C LEU A 458 -0.43 -24.22 -4.89
N ASN A 459 -1.40 -23.47 -4.34
CA ASN A 459 -2.13 -23.93 -3.16
C ASN A 459 -2.82 -25.27 -3.41
N ASP A 460 -3.38 -25.48 -4.60
CA ASP A 460 -4.02 -26.73 -5.01
C ASP A 460 -3.07 -27.94 -4.90
N LEU A 461 -1.84 -27.80 -5.42
CA LEU A 461 -0.83 -28.86 -5.32
C LEU A 461 -0.30 -29.05 -3.89
N ILE A 462 -0.22 -27.98 -3.11
CA ILE A 462 0.16 -28.06 -1.69
C ILE A 462 -0.94 -28.78 -0.89
N ALA A 463 -2.21 -28.49 -1.15
CA ALA A 463 -3.36 -29.15 -0.54
C ALA A 463 -3.44 -30.63 -0.95
N ALA A 464 -3.06 -30.96 -2.18
CA ALA A 464 -2.86 -32.34 -2.64
C ALA A 464 -1.55 -33.00 -2.13
N ASN A 465 -0.81 -32.36 -1.22
CA ASN A 465 0.46 -32.81 -0.64
C ASN A 465 1.50 -33.31 -1.67
N SER A 466 1.52 -32.69 -2.86
CA SER A 466 2.27 -33.17 -4.04
C SER A 466 3.54 -32.35 -4.29
N TYR A 467 4.56 -32.93 -4.93
CA TYR A 467 5.73 -32.18 -5.39
C TYR A 467 5.44 -31.52 -6.73
N LEU A 468 5.78 -30.25 -6.89
CA LEU A 468 5.63 -29.59 -8.18
C LEU A 468 6.63 -30.18 -9.19
N VAL A 469 6.14 -30.57 -10.38
CA VAL A 469 6.94 -31.17 -11.45
C VAL A 469 7.04 -30.26 -12.67
N SER A 470 5.91 -29.68 -13.10
CA SER A 470 5.87 -28.84 -14.31
C SER A 470 4.90 -27.68 -14.12
N THR A 471 5.19 -26.54 -14.74
CA THR A 471 4.32 -25.36 -14.75
C THR A 471 4.19 -24.79 -16.16
N GLN A 472 2.97 -24.46 -16.57
CA GLN A 472 2.66 -23.70 -17.78
C GLN A 472 1.79 -22.49 -17.44
N MET A 473 2.00 -21.37 -18.14
CA MET A 473 1.30 -20.11 -17.90
C MET A 473 0.20 -19.86 -18.94
N MET A 474 -0.98 -19.47 -18.48
CA MET A 474 -2.08 -18.97 -19.32
C MET A 474 -2.30 -17.50 -18.99
N LEU A 475 -2.16 -16.62 -19.99
CA LEU A 475 -2.17 -15.18 -19.75
C LEU A 475 -2.96 -14.40 -20.81
N GLY A 476 -4.11 -13.86 -20.41
CA GLY A 476 -4.83 -12.86 -21.18
C GLY A 476 -4.42 -11.44 -20.75
N VAL A 477 -3.97 -10.61 -21.67
CA VAL A 477 -3.63 -9.19 -21.41
C VAL A 477 -4.59 -8.25 -22.15
N PRO A 478 -4.94 -7.09 -21.58
CA PRO A 478 -5.81 -6.13 -22.24
C PRO A 478 -5.27 -5.69 -23.61
N LYS A 479 -6.19 -5.47 -24.56
CA LYS A 479 -5.86 -4.89 -25.88
C LYS A 479 -5.07 -3.59 -25.72
N SER A 480 -3.85 -3.58 -26.22
CA SER A 480 -2.90 -2.47 -26.08
C SER A 480 -1.80 -2.59 -27.14
N SER A 481 -0.95 -1.58 -27.26
CA SER A 481 0.21 -1.67 -28.16
C SER A 481 1.15 -2.81 -27.76
N THR A 482 1.86 -3.38 -28.72
CA THR A 482 2.79 -4.51 -28.48
C THR A 482 3.84 -4.21 -27.41
N THR A 483 4.27 -2.95 -27.31
CA THR A 483 5.19 -2.48 -26.25
C THR A 483 4.54 -2.58 -24.87
N ILE A 484 3.28 -2.19 -24.74
CA ILE A 484 2.53 -2.25 -23.48
C ILE A 484 2.26 -3.70 -23.10
N GLN A 485 1.86 -4.54 -24.06
CA GLN A 485 1.66 -5.97 -23.84
C GLN A 485 2.95 -6.64 -23.35
N LYS A 486 4.10 -6.37 -23.99
CA LYS A 486 5.41 -6.87 -23.56
C LYS A 486 5.71 -6.52 -22.10
N ARG A 487 5.46 -5.27 -21.69
CA ARG A 487 5.68 -4.82 -20.30
C ARG A 487 4.80 -5.58 -19.31
N CYS A 488 3.51 -5.74 -19.62
CA CYS A 488 2.56 -6.48 -18.78
C CYS A 488 2.99 -7.95 -18.62
N VAL A 489 3.25 -8.64 -19.74
CA VAL A 489 3.67 -10.04 -19.76
C VAL A 489 4.96 -10.23 -18.97
N TYR A 490 5.94 -9.34 -19.16
CA TYR A 490 7.21 -9.39 -18.42
C TYR A 490 6.99 -9.26 -16.91
N GLN A 491 6.22 -8.26 -16.45
CA GLN A 491 5.98 -8.07 -15.01
C GLN A 491 5.26 -9.29 -14.38
N ILE A 492 4.22 -9.81 -15.03
CA ILE A 492 3.45 -10.97 -14.54
C ILE A 492 4.35 -12.20 -14.46
N LYS A 493 5.09 -12.50 -15.54
CA LYS A 493 6.02 -13.64 -15.59
C LYS A 493 7.05 -13.56 -14.47
N GLU A 494 7.72 -12.43 -14.31
CA GLU A 494 8.75 -12.26 -13.28
C GLU A 494 8.16 -12.34 -11.87
N GLY A 495 6.93 -11.85 -11.68
CA GLY A 495 6.15 -12.03 -10.46
C GLY A 495 5.94 -13.51 -10.14
N ALA A 496 5.44 -14.27 -11.10
CA ALA A 496 5.20 -15.70 -10.94
C ALA A 496 6.49 -16.49 -10.67
N LEU A 497 7.56 -16.22 -11.43
CA LEU A 497 8.87 -16.84 -11.24
C LEU A 497 9.42 -16.60 -9.83
N SER A 498 9.18 -15.42 -9.24
CA SER A 498 9.64 -15.12 -7.89
C SER A 498 8.96 -15.97 -6.79
N ILE A 499 7.85 -16.65 -7.09
CA ILE A 499 7.21 -17.65 -6.23
C ILE A 499 7.72 -19.06 -6.58
N PHE A 500 7.69 -19.45 -7.85
CA PHE A 500 8.10 -20.79 -8.29
C PHE A 500 9.58 -21.10 -8.02
N LYS A 501 10.43 -20.06 -7.95
CA LYS A 501 11.85 -20.22 -7.61
C LYS A 501 12.06 -20.87 -6.23
N GLU A 502 11.16 -20.63 -5.26
CA GLU A 502 11.25 -21.28 -3.95
C GLU A 502 11.01 -22.80 -4.02
N PHE A 503 10.30 -23.25 -5.07
CA PHE A 503 10.04 -24.67 -5.34
C PHE A 503 11.02 -25.27 -6.36
N ASN A 504 12.07 -24.54 -6.76
CA ASN A 504 13.06 -24.94 -7.78
C ASN A 504 12.46 -25.29 -9.15
N ILE A 505 11.35 -24.64 -9.54
CA ILE A 505 10.69 -24.88 -10.83
C ILE A 505 10.69 -23.61 -11.70
N LYS A 506 10.80 -23.80 -13.01
CA LYS A 506 10.69 -22.75 -14.04
C LYS A 506 9.32 -22.83 -14.72
N ILE A 507 8.93 -21.76 -15.41
CA ILE A 507 7.77 -21.76 -16.31
C ILE A 507 8.23 -22.36 -17.64
N ASN A 508 7.73 -23.55 -17.97
CA ASN A 508 8.19 -24.35 -19.12
C ASN A 508 7.57 -23.93 -20.46
N GLY A 509 6.46 -23.19 -20.42
CA GLY A 509 5.73 -22.77 -21.62
C GLY A 509 4.39 -22.13 -21.25
N GLY A 510 3.51 -22.00 -22.24
CA GLY A 510 2.20 -21.41 -22.03
C GLY A 510 1.62 -20.72 -23.27
N HIS A 511 0.46 -20.09 -23.08
CA HIS A 511 -0.22 -19.31 -24.11
C HIS A 511 -0.57 -17.91 -23.62
N THR A 512 -0.42 -16.95 -24.52
CA THR A 512 -0.82 -15.56 -24.31
C THR A 512 -1.87 -15.15 -25.33
N TYR A 513 -2.88 -14.39 -24.89
CA TYR A 513 -3.93 -13.87 -25.77
C TYR A 513 -4.34 -12.45 -25.35
N SER A 514 -5.02 -11.74 -26.25
CA SER A 514 -5.57 -10.41 -25.93
C SER A 514 -7.01 -10.54 -25.45
N VAL A 515 -7.37 -9.86 -24.37
CA VAL A 515 -8.75 -9.81 -23.85
C VAL A 515 -9.40 -8.46 -24.10
N ASP A 516 -10.73 -8.48 -24.27
CA ASP A 516 -11.55 -7.26 -24.41
C ASP A 516 -11.84 -6.55 -23.08
N ASP A 517 -11.53 -7.20 -21.94
CA ASP A 517 -11.56 -6.58 -20.62
C ASP A 517 -10.30 -5.69 -20.42
N GLU A 518 -10.44 -4.65 -19.60
CA GLU A 518 -9.33 -3.80 -19.13
C GLU A 518 -8.44 -4.55 -18.12
N LYS A 519 -8.90 -5.71 -17.63
CA LYS A 519 -8.22 -6.56 -16.66
C LYS A 519 -7.49 -7.72 -17.33
N SER A 520 -6.36 -8.12 -16.74
CA SER A 520 -5.64 -9.32 -17.20
C SER A 520 -6.26 -10.58 -16.60
N THR A 521 -6.25 -11.69 -17.33
CA THR A 521 -6.50 -13.04 -16.81
C THR A 521 -5.16 -13.74 -16.64
N VAL A 522 -4.87 -14.23 -15.43
CA VAL A 522 -3.59 -14.88 -15.12
C VAL A 522 -3.86 -16.24 -14.51
N GLY A 523 -3.29 -17.28 -15.09
CA GLY A 523 -3.45 -18.63 -14.59
C GLY A 523 -2.26 -19.52 -14.88
N PHE A 524 -2.25 -20.66 -14.20
CA PHE A 524 -1.21 -21.67 -14.35
C PHE A 524 -1.83 -23.06 -14.38
N SER A 525 -1.32 -23.89 -15.29
CA SER A 525 -1.53 -25.34 -15.26
C SER A 525 -0.30 -25.98 -14.64
N LEU A 526 -0.51 -26.78 -13.60
CA LEU A 526 0.53 -27.38 -12.80
C LEU A 526 0.40 -28.90 -12.81
N ILE A 527 1.53 -29.59 -12.92
CA ILE A 527 1.63 -31.03 -12.71
C ILE A 527 2.43 -31.26 -11.44
N GLY A 528 1.91 -32.13 -10.57
CA GLY A 528 2.57 -32.56 -9.35
C GLY A 528 2.77 -34.07 -9.26
N LYS A 529 3.63 -34.51 -8.35
CA LYS A 529 3.92 -35.92 -8.04
C LYS A 529 3.69 -36.21 -6.55
N MET A 530 2.85 -37.17 -6.23
CA MET A 530 2.57 -37.62 -4.86
C MET A 530 3.70 -38.52 -4.36
N LYS A 531 4.10 -38.42 -3.08
CA LYS A 531 5.19 -39.26 -2.52
C LYS A 531 4.75 -40.69 -2.21
N ASN A 532 3.51 -40.87 -1.74
CA ASN A 532 2.91 -42.14 -1.38
C ASN A 532 1.39 -41.99 -1.53
N ARG A 533 0.70 -43.02 -2.03
CA ARG A 533 -0.77 -43.06 -1.99
C ARG A 533 -1.24 -42.91 -0.55
N PHE A 534 -2.41 -42.30 -0.39
CA PHE A 534 -3.21 -42.30 0.84
C PHE A 534 -3.03 -43.63 1.58
N THR A 535 -2.16 -43.66 2.59
CA THR A 535 -2.01 -44.85 3.43
C THR A 535 -3.34 -45.06 4.12
N LYS A 536 -3.95 -46.23 3.88
CA LYS A 536 -5.16 -46.68 4.57
C LYS A 536 -4.99 -46.42 6.06
N ASN A 537 -5.76 -45.46 6.56
CA ASN A 537 -6.38 -45.49 7.87
C ASN A 537 -5.50 -45.97 9.03
N ASN A 538 -4.62 -45.12 9.55
CA ASN A 538 -4.35 -45.22 10.98
C ASN A 538 -5.66 -44.90 11.71
N LYS A 539 -6.14 -45.85 12.53
CA LYS A 539 -7.16 -45.61 13.55
C LYS A 539 -6.53 -44.70 14.60
N ASP A 540 -6.53 -43.40 14.35
CA ASP A 540 -6.10 -42.45 15.36
C ASP A 540 -7.31 -42.18 16.25
N ASN A 541 -7.29 -42.75 17.46
CA ASN A 541 -8.33 -42.54 18.48
C ASN A 541 -8.26 -41.13 19.10
N ASN A 542 -7.30 -40.31 18.70
CA ASN A 542 -7.16 -38.96 19.19
C ASN A 542 -8.20 -38.01 18.59
N LYS A 543 -8.66 -37.07 19.41
CA LYS A 543 -9.58 -36.02 18.99
C LYS A 543 -8.99 -35.20 17.83
N LEU A 544 -9.66 -35.25 16.68
CA LEU A 544 -9.24 -34.52 15.48
C LEU A 544 -9.61 -33.04 15.59
N LYS A 545 -8.62 -32.18 15.41
CA LYS A 545 -8.76 -30.73 15.49
C LYS A 545 -8.66 -30.11 14.10
N ILE A 546 -9.39 -29.01 13.92
CA ILE A 546 -9.43 -28.22 12.68
C ILE A 546 -8.55 -27.00 12.88
N TYR A 547 -7.60 -26.82 11.97
CA TYR A 547 -6.68 -25.69 11.98
C TYR A 547 -6.81 -24.89 10.69
N MET A 548 -6.58 -23.58 10.79
CA MET A 548 -6.40 -22.71 9.64
C MET A 548 -5.01 -22.06 9.67
N THR A 549 -4.44 -21.80 8.50
CA THR A 549 -3.28 -20.92 8.32
C THR A 549 -3.71 -19.61 7.64
N GLY A 550 -2.92 -18.56 7.83
CA GLY A 550 -3.19 -17.25 7.21
C GLY A 550 -4.45 -16.57 7.73
N LYS A 551 -4.93 -15.54 7.02
CA LYS A 551 -6.13 -14.78 7.38
C LYS A 551 -7.14 -14.74 6.24
N VAL A 552 -8.43 -14.72 6.59
CA VAL A 552 -9.54 -14.58 5.63
C VAL A 552 -10.00 -13.11 5.50
N GLY A 553 -10.75 -12.83 4.43
CA GLY A 553 -11.32 -11.51 4.12
C GLY A 553 -10.66 -10.81 2.92
N THR A 554 -9.91 -11.53 2.09
CA THR A 554 -9.11 -10.94 1.00
C THR A 554 -9.98 -10.23 -0.05
N ALA A 555 -11.05 -10.88 -0.54
CA ALA A 555 -11.95 -10.25 -1.49
C ALA A 555 -12.66 -9.05 -0.87
N LEU A 556 -13.10 -9.18 0.39
CA LEU A 556 -13.77 -8.11 1.09
C LEU A 556 -12.91 -6.83 1.24
N VAL A 557 -11.63 -6.98 1.61
CA VAL A 557 -10.71 -5.83 1.70
C VAL A 557 -10.54 -5.17 0.33
N ILE A 558 -10.32 -5.94 -0.73
CA ILE A 558 -10.11 -5.41 -2.08
C ILE A 558 -11.38 -4.73 -2.60
N ALA A 559 -12.55 -5.34 -2.39
CA ALA A 559 -13.86 -4.77 -2.72
C ALA A 559 -14.05 -3.42 -2.01
N ALA A 560 -13.83 -3.38 -0.70
CA ALA A 560 -14.00 -2.16 0.09
C ALA A 560 -12.99 -1.05 -0.28
N LEU A 561 -11.75 -1.41 -0.65
CA LEU A 561 -10.76 -0.44 -1.14
C LEU A 561 -11.19 0.15 -2.48
N ARG A 562 -11.63 -0.69 -3.44
CA ARG A 562 -12.09 -0.24 -4.77
C ARG A 562 -13.37 0.59 -4.71
N GLN A 563 -14.28 0.29 -3.77
CA GLN A 563 -15.44 1.14 -3.46
C GLN A 563 -15.06 2.42 -2.69
N ASN A 564 -13.78 2.63 -2.36
CA ASN A 564 -13.29 3.74 -1.54
C ASN A 564 -13.91 3.81 -0.12
N LYS A 565 -14.48 2.71 0.40
CA LYS A 565 -15.15 2.64 1.70
C LYS A 565 -14.15 2.57 2.86
N ILE A 566 -13.09 1.77 2.74
CA ILE A 566 -12.03 1.66 3.77
C ILE A 566 -10.73 2.36 3.36
N SER A 567 -9.88 2.68 4.34
CA SER A 567 -8.59 3.35 4.07
C SER A 567 -7.57 2.42 3.40
N GLY A 568 -6.78 2.98 2.48
CA GLY A 568 -5.62 2.38 1.84
C GLY A 568 -4.52 1.92 2.81
N LYS A 569 -4.58 2.28 4.10
CA LYS A 569 -3.69 1.70 5.13
C LYS A 569 -3.79 0.16 5.21
N TYR A 570 -4.93 -0.42 4.82
CA TYR A 570 -5.15 -1.87 4.82
C TYR A 570 -4.60 -2.58 3.57
N TYR A 571 -4.17 -1.84 2.53
CA TYR A 571 -3.66 -2.39 1.28
C TYR A 571 -2.44 -3.31 1.51
N HIS A 572 -1.49 -2.88 2.33
CA HIS A 572 -0.29 -3.69 2.60
C HIS A 572 -0.58 -5.01 3.30
N GLU A 573 -1.55 -5.05 4.22
CA GLU A 573 -1.89 -6.27 4.95
C GLU A 573 -2.46 -7.32 4.00
N VAL A 574 -3.43 -6.95 3.16
CA VAL A 574 -4.07 -7.88 2.21
C VAL A 574 -3.10 -8.35 1.12
N ILE A 575 -2.26 -7.46 0.59
CA ILE A 575 -1.26 -7.85 -0.43
C ILE A 575 -0.21 -8.79 0.17
N LYS A 576 0.24 -8.53 1.40
CA LYS A 576 1.17 -9.43 2.07
C LYS A 576 0.56 -10.81 2.28
N GLU A 577 -0.71 -10.88 2.68
CA GLU A 577 -1.42 -12.16 2.82
C GLU A 577 -1.43 -12.94 1.50
N MET A 578 -1.84 -12.29 0.39
CA MET A 578 -1.95 -12.93 -0.92
C MET A 578 -0.61 -13.22 -1.62
N THR A 579 0.53 -12.73 -1.12
CA THR A 579 1.86 -12.88 -1.77
C THR A 579 2.92 -13.53 -0.91
N LYS A 580 2.64 -13.79 0.38
CA LYS A 580 3.53 -14.53 1.27
C LYS A 580 3.64 -15.98 0.80
N SER A 581 4.87 -16.47 0.70
CA SER A 581 5.13 -17.86 0.30
C SER A 581 4.57 -18.87 1.30
N ASN A 582 4.05 -19.96 0.75
CA ASN A 582 3.56 -21.12 1.48
C ASN A 582 4.59 -22.26 1.54
N PHE A 583 5.83 -22.04 1.09
CA PHE A 583 6.88 -23.07 1.05
C PHE A 583 7.13 -23.74 2.41
N VAL A 584 7.21 -22.96 3.49
CA VAL A 584 7.43 -23.50 4.84
C VAL A 584 6.26 -24.36 5.34
N ILE A 585 5.02 -24.00 4.96
CA ILE A 585 3.81 -24.77 5.28
C ILE A 585 3.83 -26.08 4.49
N TYR A 586 4.17 -26.00 3.20
CA TYR A 586 4.34 -27.13 2.31
C TYR A 586 5.35 -28.17 2.82
N GLU A 587 6.54 -27.73 3.25
CA GLU A 587 7.54 -28.64 3.82
C GLU A 587 7.04 -29.35 5.07
N ALA A 588 6.31 -28.65 5.92
CA ALA A 588 5.75 -29.21 7.14
C ALA A 588 4.62 -30.21 6.86
N PHE A 589 3.68 -29.90 5.96
CA PHE A 589 2.64 -30.85 5.54
C PHE A 589 3.24 -32.15 5.00
N LYS A 590 4.31 -32.05 4.20
CA LYS A 590 5.06 -33.24 3.75
C LYS A 590 5.75 -33.99 4.88
N LYS A 591 6.50 -33.27 5.73
CA LYS A 591 7.28 -33.86 6.82
C LYS A 591 6.40 -34.68 7.77
N TYR A 592 5.18 -34.20 8.03
CA TYR A 592 4.24 -34.83 8.96
C TYR A 592 3.13 -35.63 8.26
N ASN A 593 3.20 -35.78 6.94
CA ASN A 593 2.26 -36.53 6.11
C ASN A 593 0.78 -36.16 6.37
N ILE A 594 0.48 -34.85 6.41
CA ILE A 594 -0.90 -34.38 6.57
C ILE A 594 -1.65 -34.58 5.25
N THR A 595 -2.83 -35.19 5.31
CA THR A 595 -3.62 -35.58 4.12
C THR A 595 -4.95 -34.88 4.00
N ASP A 596 -5.59 -34.53 5.13
CA ASP A 596 -6.86 -33.82 5.16
C ASP A 596 -6.61 -32.31 5.10
N ILE A 597 -6.29 -31.82 3.90
CA ILE A 597 -5.94 -30.42 3.60
C ILE A 597 -6.82 -29.93 2.45
N THR A 598 -7.26 -28.68 2.52
CA THR A 598 -7.78 -27.91 1.38
C THR A 598 -7.27 -26.49 1.46
N ASP A 599 -7.14 -25.83 0.32
CA ASP A 599 -6.90 -24.40 0.31
C ASP A 599 -8.16 -23.63 0.70
N ILE A 600 -8.02 -22.36 1.07
CA ILE A 600 -9.18 -21.47 1.28
C ILE A 600 -9.23 -20.52 0.08
N SER A 601 -10.16 -20.73 -0.85
CA SER A 601 -10.27 -19.95 -2.08
C SER A 601 -11.70 -19.45 -2.35
N GLY A 602 -12.12 -19.42 -3.61
CA GLY A 602 -13.28 -18.66 -4.12
C GLY A 602 -14.64 -19.03 -3.54
N PHE A 603 -14.75 -20.15 -2.82
CA PHE A 603 -15.99 -20.57 -2.16
C PHE A 603 -16.05 -20.22 -0.67
N GLY A 604 -14.97 -19.70 -0.09
CA GLY A 604 -14.92 -19.31 1.31
C GLY A 604 -14.74 -20.47 2.29
N LEU A 605 -14.40 -20.13 3.53
CA LEU A 605 -13.96 -21.09 4.56
C LEU A 605 -14.96 -22.21 4.81
N ALA A 606 -16.24 -21.90 4.95
CA ALA A 606 -17.25 -22.89 5.31
C ALA A 606 -17.51 -23.92 4.20
N LEU A 607 -17.47 -23.51 2.92
CA LEU A 607 -17.65 -24.44 1.80
C LEU A 607 -16.44 -25.37 1.65
N HIS A 608 -15.23 -24.87 1.84
CA HIS A 608 -14.01 -25.69 1.85
C HIS A 608 -14.00 -26.68 3.02
N LEU A 609 -14.43 -26.26 4.21
CA LEU A 609 -14.59 -27.18 5.34
C LEU A 609 -15.63 -28.27 5.04
N LYS A 610 -16.78 -27.92 4.45
CA LYS A 610 -17.78 -28.91 4.01
C LYS A 610 -17.18 -29.90 3.02
N ASN A 611 -16.37 -29.44 2.06
CA ASN A 611 -15.72 -30.32 1.10
C ASN A 611 -14.78 -31.33 1.79
N LEU A 612 -14.02 -30.89 2.80
CA LEU A 612 -13.19 -31.81 3.61
C LEU A 612 -14.01 -32.86 4.36
N LEU A 613 -15.16 -32.46 4.94
CA LEU A 613 -16.05 -33.40 5.62
C LEU A 613 -16.60 -34.48 4.66
N ILE A 614 -16.88 -34.10 3.40
CA ILE A 614 -17.39 -35.04 2.38
C ILE A 614 -16.28 -35.98 1.90
N ARG A 615 -15.06 -35.48 1.68
CA ARG A 615 -13.91 -36.27 1.18
C ARG A 615 -13.52 -37.41 2.11
N ASN A 616 -13.74 -37.27 3.41
CA ASN A 616 -13.35 -38.27 4.40
C ASN A 616 -14.53 -38.71 5.26
N LYS A 617 -15.04 -39.92 4.98
CA LYS A 617 -16.23 -40.52 5.64
C LYS A 617 -16.12 -40.69 7.17
N ARG A 618 -14.91 -40.56 7.72
CA ARG A 618 -14.66 -40.55 9.18
C ARG A 618 -15.18 -39.28 9.84
N PHE A 619 -15.28 -38.19 9.10
CA PHE A 619 -15.74 -36.92 9.64
C PHE A 619 -17.26 -36.88 9.58
N LYS A 620 -17.89 -36.91 10.77
CA LYS A 620 -19.34 -36.89 10.91
C LYS A 620 -19.89 -35.49 11.16
N GLY A 621 -19.08 -34.44 10.99
CA GLY A 621 -19.45 -33.08 11.36
C GLY A 621 -18.26 -32.28 11.86
N ALA A 622 -18.49 -31.00 12.13
CA ALA A 622 -17.48 -30.09 12.68
C ALA A 622 -18.11 -29.07 13.63
N ASN A 623 -17.39 -28.74 14.71
CA ASN A 623 -17.67 -27.56 15.52
C ASN A 623 -16.56 -26.53 15.26
N ILE A 624 -16.92 -25.31 14.87
CA ILE A 624 -15.97 -24.21 14.68
C ILE A 624 -16.30 -23.03 15.59
N TYR A 625 -15.27 -22.38 16.12
CA TYR A 625 -15.37 -21.23 17.01
C TYR A 625 -15.11 -19.95 16.23
N LEU A 626 -16.13 -19.09 16.13
CA LEU A 626 -16.08 -17.91 15.25
C LEU A 626 -15.02 -16.88 15.70
N ASP A 627 -14.75 -16.80 17.00
CA ASP A 627 -13.74 -15.92 17.60
C ASP A 627 -12.29 -16.37 17.35
N LYS A 628 -12.09 -17.64 16.99
CA LYS A 628 -10.77 -18.20 16.64
C LYS A 628 -10.44 -18.06 15.15
N ILE A 629 -11.39 -17.64 14.32
CA ILE A 629 -11.15 -17.35 12.90
C ILE A 629 -10.25 -16.13 12.78
N MET A 630 -9.14 -16.28 12.07
CA MET A 630 -8.20 -15.18 11.85
C MET A 630 -8.66 -14.32 10.68
N ILE A 631 -9.06 -13.07 10.97
CA ILE A 631 -9.62 -12.13 10.00
C ILE A 631 -8.65 -10.98 9.72
N LEU A 632 -8.56 -10.54 8.47
CA LEU A 632 -7.83 -9.32 8.09
C LEU A 632 -8.46 -8.10 8.77
N LYS A 633 -7.65 -7.16 9.29
CA LYS A 633 -8.19 -5.96 9.95
C LYS A 633 -9.03 -5.11 9.00
N GLY A 634 -8.60 -5.02 7.74
CA GLY A 634 -9.37 -4.35 6.69
C GLY A 634 -10.72 -5.01 6.41
N ALA A 635 -10.87 -6.32 6.63
CA ALA A 635 -12.12 -7.03 6.39
C ALA A 635 -13.13 -6.75 7.49
N ILE A 636 -12.69 -6.71 8.76
CA ILE A 636 -13.53 -6.25 9.89
C ILE A 636 -14.09 -4.85 9.61
N GLU A 637 -13.25 -3.96 9.09
CA GLU A 637 -13.64 -2.58 8.81
C GLU A 637 -14.54 -2.47 7.58
N ALA A 638 -14.36 -3.35 6.60
CA ALA A 638 -15.24 -3.46 5.45
C ALA A 638 -16.65 -3.95 5.85
N MET A 639 -16.74 -4.94 6.74
CA MET A 639 -18.02 -5.42 7.30
C MET A 639 -18.75 -4.30 8.05
N LYS A 640 -18.05 -3.50 8.86
CA LYS A 640 -18.62 -2.30 9.51
C LYS A 640 -19.14 -1.26 8.52
N CYS A 641 -18.61 -1.24 7.30
CA CYS A 641 -19.07 -0.38 6.21
C CYS A 641 -20.11 -1.07 5.31
N ASN A 642 -20.72 -2.18 5.77
CA ASN A 642 -21.73 -2.95 5.05
C ASN A 642 -21.30 -3.36 3.63
N VAL A 643 -19.99 -3.65 3.46
CA VAL A 643 -19.48 -4.22 2.21
C VAL A 643 -19.75 -5.71 2.22
N LEU A 644 -20.23 -6.22 1.09
CA LEU A 644 -20.31 -7.64 0.80
C LEU A 644 -19.59 -7.92 -0.51
N SER A 645 -19.02 -9.12 -0.63
CA SER A 645 -18.43 -9.62 -1.87
C SER A 645 -19.48 -10.35 -2.70
N SER A 646 -19.36 -10.29 -4.03
CA SER A 646 -20.41 -10.72 -4.98
C SER A 646 -20.79 -12.21 -4.87
N LEU A 647 -19.88 -13.09 -4.42
CA LEU A 647 -20.17 -14.52 -4.23
C LEU A 647 -20.60 -14.88 -2.81
N SER A 648 -20.50 -13.97 -1.84
CA SER A 648 -20.73 -14.30 -0.43
C SER A 648 -22.12 -14.87 -0.17
N TYR A 649 -23.16 -14.30 -0.80
CA TYR A 649 -24.53 -14.76 -0.61
C TYR A 649 -24.79 -16.12 -1.27
N SER A 650 -24.29 -16.32 -2.50
CA SER A 650 -24.37 -17.61 -3.19
C SER A 650 -23.62 -18.70 -2.42
N ASN A 651 -22.45 -18.39 -1.85
CA ASN A 651 -21.70 -19.32 -1.00
C ASN A 651 -22.50 -19.71 0.26
N LYS A 652 -23.16 -18.73 0.88
CA LYS A 652 -24.02 -18.94 2.05
C LYS A 652 -25.23 -19.82 1.74
N SER A 653 -25.94 -19.56 0.65
CA SER A 653 -27.14 -20.34 0.28
C SER A 653 -26.83 -21.82 0.00
N ASN A 654 -25.65 -22.13 -0.54
CA ASN A 654 -25.17 -23.50 -0.75
C ASN A 654 -24.89 -24.30 0.55
N LEU A 655 -24.94 -23.62 1.71
CA LEU A 655 -24.70 -24.20 3.03
C LEU A 655 -25.91 -24.23 3.95
N ASN A 656 -27.08 -23.72 3.54
CA ASN A 656 -28.26 -23.59 4.41
C ASN A 656 -28.62 -24.89 5.17
N ASN A 657 -28.53 -26.06 4.51
CA ASN A 657 -28.86 -27.36 5.13
C ASN A 657 -27.69 -28.00 5.90
N TYR A 658 -26.50 -27.40 5.84
CA TYR A 658 -25.24 -27.92 6.37
C TYR A 658 -24.68 -27.07 7.52
N LEU A 659 -25.30 -25.93 7.83
CA LEU A 659 -24.86 -25.04 8.90
C LEU A 659 -25.88 -25.00 10.04
N GLU A 660 -25.36 -25.06 11.26
CA GLU A 660 -26.11 -24.82 12.49
C GLU A 660 -25.42 -23.68 13.24
N ILE A 661 -26.03 -22.49 13.24
CA ILE A 661 -25.45 -21.29 13.85
C ILE A 661 -25.94 -21.19 15.29
N LYS A 662 -25.04 -21.30 16.26
CA LYS A 662 -25.31 -21.10 17.70
C LYS A 662 -24.60 -19.88 18.28
N SER A 663 -23.76 -19.22 17.49
CA SER A 663 -22.98 -18.07 17.94
C SER A 663 -23.84 -16.80 18.02
N ASN A 664 -23.63 -15.99 19.06
CA ASN A 664 -24.26 -14.67 19.20
C ASN A 664 -23.56 -13.58 18.38
N LYS A 665 -22.44 -13.89 17.70
CA LYS A 665 -21.63 -12.93 16.93
C LYS A 665 -22.01 -12.89 15.45
N ASN A 666 -23.24 -12.48 15.15
CA ASN A 666 -23.75 -12.42 13.78
C ASN A 666 -22.97 -11.43 12.88
N ASP A 667 -22.36 -10.39 13.45
CA ASP A 667 -21.66 -9.33 12.70
C ASP A 667 -20.43 -9.78 11.91
N ILE A 668 -19.81 -10.91 12.29
CA ILE A 668 -18.64 -11.46 11.60
C ILE A 668 -18.93 -12.79 10.91
N LEU A 669 -20.16 -13.30 10.99
CA LEU A 669 -20.55 -14.59 10.42
C LEU A 669 -20.29 -14.64 8.91
N ASP A 670 -20.53 -13.52 8.21
CA ASP A 670 -20.43 -13.49 6.76
C ASP A 670 -19.00 -13.69 6.24
N ILE A 671 -17.98 -13.55 7.09
CA ILE A 671 -16.59 -13.84 6.73
C ILE A 671 -16.37 -15.30 6.32
N LEU A 672 -17.22 -16.22 6.81
CA LEU A 672 -17.15 -17.65 6.50
C LEU A 672 -17.47 -17.94 5.03
N PHE A 673 -18.16 -17.01 4.37
CA PHE A 673 -18.64 -17.13 2.99
C PHE A 673 -17.90 -16.22 2.01
N ASP A 674 -17.03 -15.33 2.51
CA ASP A 674 -16.24 -14.43 1.66
C ASP A 674 -15.34 -15.24 0.72
N PRO A 675 -15.45 -15.08 -0.62
CA PRO A 675 -14.54 -15.70 -1.56
C PRO A 675 -13.12 -15.23 -1.25
N GLN A 676 -12.19 -16.16 -1.19
CA GLN A 676 -10.78 -15.86 -0.94
C GLN A 676 -9.97 -15.95 -2.23
N THR A 677 -8.95 -15.10 -2.35
CA THR A 677 -7.90 -15.26 -3.37
C THR A 677 -6.56 -15.48 -2.69
N ALA A 678 -5.93 -16.62 -2.95
CA ALA A 678 -4.63 -16.99 -2.41
C ALA A 678 -4.52 -16.81 -0.87
N ALA A 679 -5.54 -17.24 -0.11
CA ALA A 679 -5.47 -17.25 1.35
C ALA A 679 -4.60 -18.42 1.86
N GLY A 680 -4.84 -18.89 3.08
CA GLY A 680 -4.15 -20.04 3.65
C GLY A 680 -4.88 -21.36 3.39
N PHE A 681 -4.60 -22.32 4.26
CA PHE A 681 -5.13 -23.69 4.21
C PHE A 681 -6.00 -24.00 5.42
N LEU A 682 -7.00 -24.84 5.22
CA LEU A 682 -7.64 -25.62 6.28
C LEU A 682 -7.01 -27.01 6.31
N PHE A 683 -6.72 -27.51 7.51
CA PHE A 683 -6.28 -28.89 7.67
C PHE A 683 -6.77 -29.50 8.97
N ILE A 684 -6.97 -30.82 8.93
CA ILE A 684 -7.48 -31.60 10.06
C ILE A 684 -6.37 -32.55 10.51
N THR A 685 -6.02 -32.49 11.80
CA THR A 685 -5.02 -33.40 12.35
C THR A 685 -5.09 -33.52 13.87
N SER A 686 -4.68 -34.69 14.37
CA SER A 686 -4.34 -34.98 15.76
C SER A 686 -2.84 -34.73 16.07
N ASN A 687 -2.01 -34.53 15.05
CA ASN A 687 -0.56 -34.54 15.17
C ASN A 687 -0.05 -33.25 15.84
N LYS A 688 0.34 -33.33 17.11
CA LYS A 688 0.87 -32.18 17.86
C LYS A 688 2.24 -31.69 17.37
N LYS A 689 3.01 -32.53 16.64
CA LYS A 689 4.37 -32.17 16.19
C LYS A 689 4.37 -31.09 15.11
N ILE A 690 3.41 -31.11 14.17
CA ILE A 690 3.29 -30.04 13.16
C ILE A 690 2.93 -28.70 13.82
N ILE A 691 2.11 -28.73 14.87
CA ILE A 691 1.74 -27.53 15.63
C ILE A 691 2.97 -26.93 16.33
N GLN A 692 3.81 -27.76 16.91
CA GLN A 692 5.06 -27.29 17.50
C GLN A 692 6.04 -26.76 16.45
N ASP A 693 6.14 -27.41 15.29
CA ASP A 693 6.97 -26.92 14.17
C ASP A 693 6.48 -25.55 13.67
N PHE A 694 5.16 -25.37 13.54
CA PHE A 694 4.57 -24.09 13.16
C PHE A 694 4.89 -22.98 14.18
N ARG A 695 4.83 -23.28 15.48
CA ARG A 695 5.23 -22.35 16.55
C ARG A 695 6.70 -21.99 16.45
N ASN A 696 7.59 -22.98 16.34
CA ASN A 696 9.04 -22.77 16.24
C ASN A 696 9.42 -21.92 15.01
N LYS A 697 8.68 -22.08 13.91
CA LYS A 697 8.87 -21.31 12.65
C LYS A 697 8.11 -19.98 12.61
N ASN A 698 7.44 -19.58 13.70
CA ASN A 698 6.63 -18.37 13.79
C ASN A 698 5.57 -18.25 12.67
N LEU A 699 4.94 -19.38 12.31
CA LEU A 699 3.84 -19.39 11.34
C LEU A 699 2.55 -18.85 11.97
N ILE A 700 1.73 -18.20 11.15
CA ILE A 700 0.42 -17.68 11.55
C ILE A 700 -0.60 -18.79 11.30
N PHE A 701 -1.12 -19.35 12.39
CA PHE A 701 -2.14 -20.40 12.36
C PHE A 701 -3.05 -20.30 13.59
N SER A 702 -4.22 -20.94 13.52
CA SER A 702 -5.21 -20.96 14.60
C SER A 702 -5.91 -22.31 14.63
N GLU A 703 -6.13 -22.85 15.84
CA GLU A 703 -7.05 -23.97 16.06
C GLU A 703 -8.47 -23.42 16.07
N ILE A 704 -9.22 -23.66 15.02
CA ILE A 704 -10.54 -23.05 14.83
C ILE A 704 -11.69 -23.95 15.27
N GLY A 705 -11.42 -25.22 15.58
CA GLY A 705 -12.49 -26.16 15.85
C GLY A 705 -12.02 -27.60 15.96
N GLU A 706 -12.98 -28.50 15.88
CA GLU A 706 -12.79 -29.94 16.00
C GLU A 706 -13.85 -30.70 15.20
N ILE A 707 -13.51 -31.94 14.83
CA ILE A 707 -14.47 -32.87 14.22
C ILE A 707 -15.46 -33.34 15.29
N SER A 708 -16.73 -33.44 14.89
CA SER A 708 -17.84 -33.81 15.78
C SER A 708 -18.81 -34.77 15.08
N ASP A 709 -19.76 -35.32 15.84
CA ASP A 709 -20.79 -36.24 15.33
C ASP A 709 -22.08 -35.53 14.87
N SER A 710 -21.97 -34.30 14.35
CA SER A 710 -23.10 -33.47 13.94
C SER A 710 -23.72 -33.83 12.58
N HIS A 711 -23.74 -35.11 12.20
CA HIS A 711 -24.39 -35.64 10.99
C HIS A 711 -24.07 -34.84 9.70
N ASN A 712 -22.78 -34.63 9.43
CA ASN A 712 -22.21 -33.85 8.32
C ASN A 712 -22.55 -32.34 8.33
N LYS A 713 -23.03 -31.81 9.46
CA LYS A 713 -23.24 -30.36 9.65
C LYS A 713 -22.02 -29.69 10.29
N ILE A 714 -21.85 -28.41 9.97
CA ILE A 714 -20.91 -27.50 10.59
C ILE A 714 -21.67 -26.67 11.63
N ARG A 715 -21.32 -26.84 12.91
CA ARG A 715 -21.83 -26.01 14.01
C ARG A 715 -20.92 -24.82 14.21
N VAL A 716 -21.47 -23.61 14.07
CA VAL A 716 -20.75 -22.36 14.34
C VAL A 716 -21.07 -21.92 15.76
N LEU A 717 -20.07 -22.01 16.63
CA LEU A 717 -20.12 -21.68 18.06
C LEU A 717 -19.56 -20.28 18.32
#